data_AF-A0A842ERM1-F1
#
_entry.id   AF-A0A842ERM1-F1
#
_cell.length_a   1.000
_cell.length_b   1.000
_cell.length_c   1.000
_cell.angle_alpha   90.00
_cell.angle_beta   90.00
_cell.angle_gamma   90.00
#
_symmetry.space_group_name_H-M   'P 1'
#
loop_
_entity.id
_entity.type
_entity.pdbx_description
1 polymer ?
#
loop_
_entity_poly.entity_id
_entity_poly.type
_entity_poly.pdbx_seq_one_letter_code
_entity_poly.pdbx_strand_id
1 'polypeptide(L)'
;MTKEPLQAEAATSWSASYYNNTTLSGTPVLKQTEKALHFDWGYDSPSSKVNKDNFSAKYEADMTFDETATYRISGVADDRVRVYVDGKLVVDKWTNNVHQLNELVSITKGTHKIKVEYVEVASAAKLWVDFTKSTNWSAQYYPNKTVSLPIKGSEDLGAKIKKDWGYGSPNAALPVDAFSATFRKNITLSAAADYRIIGRADDGIRVYVDNKLVYNNFKPSMDNLNMTIPLTAGTHEVRVDYLEAGGAAYITADLVPAGQWNAVYFPNNNMTGTPKLTERLNTDAYLNKVWGYGSPGAGIGVDNFSGFFSKQYNITEAGNYRLVGKVDDGVRIYVDGKAVVNSWDTFQDNLNYTLPLTKGKHQVTVQYREKAGAAHLQMNLVKANAWYEQYFNNTTWGLSSVYTTVGSTSNKLSHNWGTGSPSASVNKDNFTGIMDKQVEITEAKDYRIIGNVDDAAAIFVDGKQVLNQTARGEFYPVVSLTKGTHDIRIKFKEGGGAAYMNFDLIDANSWYAKYYSNETVSGFPYAYDEVIGTTLAKNWGTGSPNSSVPSDHFSARIHRQINAPESFHYRFYGNVKDEAIIYMDGKNMGTVSGQFNQVIWVPKGKHAISIAYKHKTGAASINMNIEKLDKWFARYYKNTTLTGDYVAKLYDTQTAFYQNWAYGSPDPAIPTDNFSAVIEKQYYAPKAQNYNIVGRADDGMRVTIDGRVVFDNRNQTYVREENYVVALTAGWHNVKVEYVERTGAASVDFNILPSNTWVARYYPTNNFSGRPVYKTMSNINDNWGAGSPDPSIPSDNFTARYEATLNMAKDGNYEMTGRADDRIRVKVDGQVVYEQWTAGLNNYKETIPLTKGNHKFIIEYMEDTGSAALSFNINYVTGIEQNYTTMPYNYTLASALAKQMAGSPPPQTSVKPPNNYVRSNFVTLNTGGATGKTNAATSVRDAANPNAFLVGPLAKDVTITITGTVTGTDGAKWYKFNYTRAWVNAYQKDVQFYMNPNNFTKGSKEYLQFLVLSKAAGINVAEVNSKVLVNKGILTGQGASFATAATTYKVNEIYLMSHALLETGNGSSQLANGVLVSNVDGKPVTPKTVYNMYGIGAVDSNPLKGGSEYAYKQGWDTPEKAIIGGAQFVAQNYVSKGQDTLYKMRWNPANPGVHQYATDIKWATSQTTSMYNIYSLLTSYIQNFEVPKYQ
;
A
#
# COMPACT_ATOMS: atom_id res chain seq x y z
N MET A 1 -64.01 -18.23 29.15
CA MET A 1 -64.58 -17.50 28.01
C MET A 1 -65.60 -18.38 27.34
N THR A 2 -66.85 -17.95 27.38
CA THR A 2 -68.02 -18.55 26.75
C THR A 2 -67.79 -18.70 25.25
N LYS A 3 -67.79 -19.94 24.75
CA LYS A 3 -67.72 -20.22 23.31
C LYS A 3 -69.15 -20.49 22.85
N GLU A 4 -69.83 -19.46 22.37
CA GLU A 4 -71.10 -19.66 21.66
C GLU A 4 -70.84 -20.55 20.44
N PRO A 5 -71.60 -21.63 20.24
CA PRO A 5 -71.59 -22.33 18.97
C PRO A 5 -72.20 -21.41 17.90
N LEU A 6 -71.51 -21.23 16.78
CA LEU A 6 -72.03 -20.58 15.58
C LEU A 6 -73.26 -21.36 15.09
N GLN A 7 -74.45 -20.92 15.49
CA GLN A 7 -75.72 -21.29 14.87
C GLN A 7 -75.74 -20.72 13.44
N ALA A 8 -76.38 -21.43 12.51
CA ALA A 8 -76.83 -20.78 11.27
C ALA A 8 -77.68 -19.57 11.65
N GLU A 9 -77.58 -18.43 10.94
CA GLU A 9 -78.54 -17.34 11.14
C GLU A 9 -79.95 -17.92 11.02
N ALA A 10 -80.65 -17.93 12.16
CA ALA A 10 -81.95 -18.56 12.29
C ALA A 10 -82.91 -18.00 11.22
N ALA A 11 -83.82 -18.84 10.73
CA ALA A 11 -85.03 -18.33 10.07
C ALA A 11 -85.56 -17.15 10.90
N THR A 12 -85.70 -15.98 10.28
CA THR A 12 -86.17 -14.78 10.99
C THR A 12 -87.59 -14.97 11.54
N SER A 13 -88.34 -15.96 11.05
CA SER A 13 -89.53 -16.53 11.68
C SER A 13 -90.04 -17.81 10.98
N TRP A 14 -90.67 -18.72 11.73
CA TRP A 14 -91.42 -19.87 11.22
C TRP A 14 -92.92 -19.56 11.12
N SER A 15 -93.54 -19.90 10.00
CA SER A 15 -95.01 -19.92 9.89
C SER A 15 -95.53 -21.22 10.46
N ALA A 16 -96.29 -21.15 11.56
CA ALA A 16 -96.86 -22.30 12.25
C ALA A 16 -98.38 -22.40 12.03
N SER A 17 -98.86 -23.58 11.68
CA SER A 17 -100.28 -23.92 11.58
C SER A 17 -100.58 -25.13 12.45
N TYR A 18 -101.51 -24.98 13.41
CA TYR A 18 -101.92 -26.03 14.35
C TYR A 18 -103.33 -26.54 14.03
N TYR A 19 -103.56 -27.84 14.22
CA TYR A 19 -104.79 -28.55 13.88
C TYR A 19 -105.24 -29.44 15.05
N ASN A 20 -106.53 -29.47 15.37
CA ASN A 20 -107.11 -30.38 16.36
C ASN A 20 -107.39 -31.79 15.77
N ASN A 21 -106.39 -32.35 15.09
CA ASN A 21 -106.36 -33.73 14.59
C ASN A 21 -104.90 -34.15 14.36
N THR A 22 -104.67 -35.46 14.20
CA THR A 22 -103.34 -36.06 13.97
C THR A 22 -102.99 -36.23 12.49
N THR A 23 -103.82 -35.71 11.57
CA THR A 23 -103.71 -35.91 10.12
C THR A 23 -103.23 -34.68 9.35
N LEU A 24 -102.91 -33.57 10.03
CA LEU A 24 -102.46 -32.30 9.43
C LEU A 24 -103.45 -31.74 8.38
N SER A 25 -104.75 -32.03 8.55
CA SER A 25 -105.79 -31.75 7.55
C SER A 25 -106.83 -30.74 8.03
N GLY A 26 -107.48 -30.04 7.09
CA GLY A 26 -108.54 -29.07 7.36
C GLY A 26 -108.03 -27.63 7.55
N THR A 27 -108.88 -26.74 8.07
CA THR A 27 -108.49 -25.36 8.42
C THR A 27 -107.78 -25.33 9.77
N PRO A 28 -106.59 -24.72 9.89
CA PRO A 28 -105.89 -24.62 11.18
C PRO A 28 -106.70 -23.88 12.23
N VAL A 29 -106.74 -24.39 13.46
CA VAL A 29 -107.42 -23.77 14.61
C VAL A 29 -106.61 -22.61 15.21
N LEU A 30 -105.30 -22.61 14.96
CA LEU A 30 -104.38 -21.55 15.32
C LEU A 30 -103.33 -21.41 14.21
N LYS A 31 -103.11 -20.18 13.75
CA LYS A 31 -101.97 -19.80 12.93
C LYS A 31 -101.20 -18.74 13.68
N GLN A 32 -99.89 -18.93 13.80
CA GLN A 32 -99.02 -17.96 14.41
C GLN A 32 -97.61 -18.04 13.84
N THR A 33 -96.78 -17.13 14.31
CA THR A 33 -95.39 -17.04 13.91
C THR A 33 -94.53 -17.45 15.09
N GLU A 34 -93.64 -18.42 14.89
CA GLU A 34 -92.73 -18.92 15.92
C GLU A 34 -91.31 -18.44 15.64
N LYS A 35 -90.57 -18.06 16.69
CA LYS A 35 -89.16 -17.64 16.53
C LYS A 35 -88.20 -18.82 16.40
N ALA A 36 -88.54 -19.94 17.04
CA ALA A 36 -87.79 -21.19 16.99
C ALA A 36 -88.74 -22.36 17.23
N LEU A 37 -88.34 -23.56 16.83
CA LEU A 37 -89.07 -24.79 17.11
C LEU A 37 -88.49 -25.44 18.37
N HIS A 38 -88.73 -24.83 19.53
CA HIS A 38 -88.19 -25.25 20.84
C HIS A 38 -89.34 -25.26 21.86
N PHE A 39 -90.20 -26.27 21.74
CA PHE A 39 -91.43 -26.40 22.51
C PHE A 39 -91.37 -27.59 23.46
N ASP A 40 -91.77 -27.34 24.70
CA ASP A 40 -92.08 -28.35 25.70
C ASP A 40 -93.38 -27.92 26.37
N TRP A 41 -94.49 -28.49 25.90
CA TRP A 41 -95.81 -28.17 26.41
C TRP A 41 -96.17 -29.05 27.61
N GLY A 42 -95.34 -30.04 27.98
CA GLY A 42 -95.70 -31.03 28.98
C GLY A 42 -97.06 -31.66 28.64
N TYR A 43 -97.99 -31.67 29.59
CA TYR A 43 -99.36 -32.18 29.39
C TYR A 43 -100.36 -31.10 28.89
N ASP A 44 -99.88 -29.94 28.47
CA ASP A 44 -100.67 -28.85 27.93
C ASP A 44 -100.49 -28.72 26.40
N SER A 45 -101.12 -27.70 25.81
CA SER A 45 -101.09 -27.44 24.37
C SER A 45 -100.52 -26.04 24.05
N PRO A 46 -100.15 -25.77 22.79
CA PRO A 46 -99.63 -24.46 22.38
C PRO A 46 -100.53 -23.25 22.70
N SER A 47 -101.83 -23.49 22.88
CA SER A 47 -102.84 -22.47 23.20
C SER A 47 -104.13 -23.16 23.63
N SER A 48 -105.00 -22.46 24.37
CA SER A 48 -106.35 -22.95 24.71
C SER A 48 -107.25 -23.27 23.51
N LYS A 49 -106.90 -22.85 22.29
CA LYS A 49 -107.59 -23.22 21.04
C LYS A 49 -107.16 -24.57 20.47
N VAL A 50 -106.01 -25.08 20.90
CA VAL A 50 -105.43 -26.35 20.47
C VAL A 50 -105.73 -27.41 21.53
N ASN A 51 -106.16 -28.60 21.13
CA ASN A 51 -106.41 -29.71 22.05
C ASN A 51 -105.14 -30.06 22.82
N LYS A 52 -105.28 -30.54 24.06
CA LYS A 52 -104.15 -31.06 24.86
C LYS A 52 -103.49 -32.26 24.20
N ASP A 53 -104.33 -33.20 23.74
CA ASP A 53 -103.91 -34.39 22.99
C ASP A 53 -104.48 -34.37 21.57
N ASN A 54 -103.98 -35.23 20.70
CA ASN A 54 -104.47 -35.42 19.32
C ASN A 54 -104.46 -34.14 18.47
N PHE A 55 -103.37 -33.39 18.54
CA PHE A 55 -103.15 -32.22 17.69
C PHE A 55 -101.95 -32.41 16.76
N SER A 56 -101.86 -31.61 15.70
CA SER A 56 -100.72 -31.62 14.81
C SER A 56 -100.32 -30.20 14.41
N ALA A 57 -99.08 -30.04 13.99
CA ALA A 57 -98.52 -28.75 13.61
C ALA A 57 -97.67 -28.86 12.34
N LYS A 58 -97.80 -27.86 11.46
CA LYS A 58 -96.93 -27.67 10.30
C LYS A 58 -96.16 -26.36 10.47
N TYR A 59 -94.84 -26.44 10.36
CA TYR A 59 -93.93 -25.31 10.42
C TYR A 59 -93.18 -25.15 9.10
N GLU A 60 -93.17 -23.94 8.55
CA GLU A 60 -92.46 -23.61 7.31
C GLU A 60 -91.61 -22.35 7.49
N ALA A 61 -90.37 -22.38 6.99
CA ALA A 61 -89.47 -21.24 6.98
C ALA A 61 -88.51 -21.26 5.77
N ASP A 62 -88.14 -20.08 5.28
CA ASP A 62 -86.99 -19.90 4.39
C ASP A 62 -85.75 -19.66 5.28
N MET A 63 -84.81 -20.62 5.30
CA MET A 63 -83.58 -20.54 6.08
C MET A 63 -82.39 -20.25 5.16
N THR A 64 -81.64 -19.20 5.46
CA THR A 64 -80.39 -18.89 4.73
C THR A 64 -79.22 -19.59 5.41
N PHE A 65 -78.50 -20.39 4.64
CA PHE A 65 -77.27 -21.03 5.06
C PHE A 65 -76.11 -20.31 4.40
N ASP A 66 -75.23 -19.70 5.19
CA ASP A 66 -74.15 -18.84 4.69
C ASP A 66 -73.05 -19.60 3.95
N GLU A 67 -73.04 -20.92 4.07
CA GLU A 67 -72.03 -21.81 3.55
C GLU A 67 -72.61 -23.15 3.09
N THR A 68 -72.01 -23.73 2.05
CA THR A 68 -72.27 -25.13 1.68
C THR A 68 -71.58 -26.01 2.70
N ALA A 69 -72.34 -26.73 3.53
CA ALA A 69 -71.80 -27.52 4.62
C ALA A 69 -72.70 -28.71 4.98
N THR A 70 -72.15 -29.64 5.77
CA THR A 70 -72.97 -30.63 6.48
C THR A 70 -73.53 -29.99 7.75
N TYR A 71 -74.85 -29.95 7.84
CA TYR A 71 -75.60 -29.51 9.01
C TYR A 71 -76.19 -30.72 9.74
N ARG A 72 -76.25 -30.63 11.06
CA ARG A 72 -76.86 -31.61 11.95
C ARG A 72 -78.23 -31.11 12.36
N ILE A 73 -79.26 -31.89 12.03
CA ILE A 73 -80.62 -31.73 12.51
C ILE A 73 -80.71 -32.41 13.88
N SER A 74 -80.78 -31.60 14.93
CA SER A 74 -80.81 -32.06 16.32
C SER A 74 -82.13 -31.69 16.99
N GLY A 75 -82.48 -32.41 18.05
CA GLY A 75 -83.64 -32.07 18.89
C GLY A 75 -84.43 -33.30 19.32
N VAL A 76 -85.71 -33.11 19.65
CA VAL A 76 -86.59 -34.17 20.14
C VAL A 76 -88.01 -33.96 19.65
N ALA A 77 -88.75 -35.02 19.38
CA ALA A 77 -90.18 -34.94 19.14
C ALA A 77 -90.91 -36.04 19.92
N ASP A 78 -91.97 -35.66 20.62
CA ASP A 78 -92.95 -36.54 21.25
C ASP A 78 -94.31 -36.06 20.74
N ASP A 79 -94.97 -36.67 19.76
CA ASP A 79 -94.84 -38.06 19.30
C ASP A 79 -94.20 -38.27 17.90
N ARG A 80 -94.59 -37.53 16.86
CA ARG A 80 -94.15 -37.82 15.47
C ARG A 80 -93.53 -36.60 14.83
N VAL A 81 -92.48 -36.79 14.03
CA VAL A 81 -91.85 -35.67 13.30
C VAL A 81 -91.31 -36.05 11.92
N ARG A 82 -91.46 -35.13 10.98
CA ARG A 82 -90.78 -35.14 9.67
C ARG A 82 -90.14 -33.80 9.38
N VAL A 83 -88.97 -33.82 8.74
CA VAL A 83 -88.24 -32.62 8.31
C VAL A 83 -87.89 -32.73 6.83
N TYR A 84 -88.13 -31.65 6.10
CA TYR A 84 -87.84 -31.54 4.67
C TYR A 84 -86.96 -30.32 4.40
N VAL A 85 -86.01 -30.46 3.47
CA VAL A 85 -85.18 -29.38 2.92
C VAL A 85 -85.41 -29.34 1.41
N ASP A 86 -85.89 -28.20 0.89
CA ASP A 86 -86.33 -28.01 -0.50
C ASP A 86 -87.28 -29.10 -1.01
N GLY A 87 -88.21 -29.51 -0.15
CA GLY A 87 -89.18 -30.57 -0.45
C GLY A 87 -88.63 -32.00 -0.36
N LYS A 88 -87.32 -32.19 -0.16
CA LYS A 88 -86.72 -33.51 0.06
C LYS A 88 -86.83 -33.91 1.53
N LEU A 89 -87.41 -35.08 1.81
CA LEU A 89 -87.54 -35.65 3.15
C LEU A 89 -86.17 -36.09 3.70
N VAL A 90 -85.71 -35.46 4.79
CA VAL A 90 -84.40 -35.70 5.41
C VAL A 90 -84.50 -36.31 6.82
N VAL A 91 -85.62 -36.13 7.52
CA VAL A 91 -85.95 -36.82 8.77
C VAL A 91 -87.35 -37.42 8.63
N ASP A 92 -87.51 -38.72 8.93
CA ASP A 92 -88.80 -39.41 8.91
C ASP A 92 -88.96 -40.29 10.15
N LYS A 93 -89.62 -39.75 11.18
CA LYS A 93 -89.88 -40.42 12.46
C LYS A 93 -91.39 -40.37 12.74
N TRP A 94 -92.15 -41.13 11.95
CA TRP A 94 -93.61 -41.03 11.90
C TRP A 94 -94.37 -42.09 12.72
N THR A 95 -93.86 -42.41 13.91
CA THR A 95 -94.43 -43.43 14.82
C THR A 95 -94.63 -42.84 16.21
N ASN A 96 -95.65 -43.26 16.96
CA ASN A 96 -95.98 -42.74 18.32
C ASN A 96 -94.91 -43.15 19.36
N ASN A 97 -93.88 -42.34 19.54
CA ASN A 97 -92.82 -42.51 20.53
C ASN A 97 -92.05 -41.20 20.68
N VAL A 98 -91.31 -41.04 21.78
CA VAL A 98 -90.27 -40.01 21.86
C VAL A 98 -89.14 -40.32 20.88
N HIS A 99 -88.84 -39.41 19.95
CA HIS A 99 -87.72 -39.50 19.03
C HIS A 99 -86.65 -38.47 19.35
N GLN A 100 -85.42 -38.91 19.56
CA GLN A 100 -84.26 -38.03 19.55
C GLN A 100 -83.79 -37.84 18.10
N LEU A 101 -83.56 -36.58 17.71
CA LEU A 101 -83.07 -36.20 16.38
C LEU A 101 -81.57 -35.93 16.44
N ASN A 102 -80.83 -36.50 15.50
CA ASN A 102 -79.38 -36.29 15.35
C ASN A 102 -78.93 -36.65 13.92
N GLU A 103 -79.69 -36.20 12.91
CA GLU A 103 -79.48 -36.58 11.51
C GLU A 103 -78.56 -35.57 10.80
N LEU A 104 -77.60 -36.04 10.00
CA LEU A 104 -76.72 -35.17 9.21
C LEU A 104 -77.23 -35.01 7.77
N VAL A 105 -77.28 -33.76 7.31
CA VAL A 105 -77.71 -33.38 5.96
C VAL A 105 -76.73 -32.39 5.34
N SER A 106 -76.35 -32.61 4.09
CA SER A 106 -75.58 -31.63 3.31
C SER A 106 -76.53 -30.59 2.71
N ILE A 107 -76.29 -29.32 3.04
CA ILE A 107 -77.08 -28.17 2.57
C ILE A 107 -76.12 -27.22 1.84
N THR A 108 -76.53 -26.73 0.67
CA THR A 108 -75.73 -25.77 -0.11
C THR A 108 -75.84 -24.37 0.48
N LYS A 109 -74.88 -23.50 0.15
CA LYS A 109 -74.97 -22.07 0.47
C LYS A 109 -76.19 -21.47 -0.24
N GLY A 110 -76.97 -20.68 0.49
CA GLY A 110 -78.12 -19.96 -0.02
C GLY A 110 -79.36 -20.14 0.84
N THR A 111 -80.47 -19.59 0.35
CA THR A 111 -81.78 -19.71 1.02
C THR A 111 -82.45 -21.01 0.60
N HIS A 112 -82.84 -21.81 1.59
CA HIS A 112 -83.45 -23.13 1.44
C HIS A 112 -84.82 -23.17 2.13
N LYS A 113 -85.78 -23.88 1.53
CA LYS A 113 -87.13 -24.06 2.09
C LYS A 113 -87.13 -25.20 3.10
N ILE A 114 -87.43 -24.89 4.34
CA ILE A 114 -87.49 -25.88 5.43
C ILE A 114 -88.94 -26.08 5.86
N LYS A 115 -89.35 -27.35 5.92
CA LYS A 115 -90.66 -27.76 6.42
C LYS A 115 -90.51 -28.78 7.53
N VAL A 116 -91.19 -28.56 8.65
CA VAL A 116 -91.31 -29.51 9.77
C VAL A 116 -92.77 -29.85 9.98
N GLU A 117 -93.09 -31.14 10.03
CA GLU A 117 -94.42 -31.67 10.35
C GLU A 117 -94.32 -32.38 11.70
N TYR A 118 -95.26 -32.11 12.60
CA TYR A 118 -95.30 -32.66 13.96
C TYR A 118 -96.71 -33.12 14.34
N VAL A 119 -96.80 -34.18 15.12
CA VAL A 119 -98.06 -34.70 15.69
C VAL A 119 -97.85 -35.04 17.16
N GLU A 120 -98.79 -34.58 17.98
CA GLU A 120 -99.02 -35.03 19.35
C GLU A 120 -100.24 -35.96 19.37
N VAL A 121 -100.11 -37.15 19.97
CA VAL A 121 -101.20 -38.12 20.05
C VAL A 121 -101.78 -38.19 21.46
N ALA A 122 -100.94 -38.36 22.48
CA ALA A 122 -101.36 -38.35 23.87
C ALA A 122 -100.19 -38.16 24.84
N SER A 123 -100.48 -37.59 26.02
CA SER A 123 -99.54 -37.41 27.13
C SER A 123 -98.67 -36.15 26.98
N ALA A 124 -97.35 -36.27 26.85
CA ALA A 124 -96.45 -35.15 26.97
C ALA A 124 -96.06 -34.65 25.58
N ALA A 125 -96.41 -33.41 25.24
CA ALA A 125 -96.15 -32.86 23.92
C ALA A 125 -94.83 -32.07 23.91
N LYS A 126 -93.89 -32.49 23.06
CA LYS A 126 -92.59 -31.83 22.92
C LYS A 126 -92.12 -31.81 21.48
N LEU A 127 -91.65 -30.65 21.02
CA LEU A 127 -91.01 -30.52 19.71
C LEU A 127 -89.81 -29.57 19.80
N TRP A 128 -88.63 -30.10 19.52
CA TRP A 128 -87.40 -29.36 19.35
C TRP A 128 -86.74 -29.77 18.03
N VAL A 129 -86.44 -28.81 17.15
CA VAL A 129 -85.65 -29.01 15.92
C VAL A 129 -84.67 -27.86 15.71
N ASP A 130 -83.38 -28.17 15.62
CA ASP A 130 -82.28 -27.25 15.34
C ASP A 130 -81.40 -27.71 14.19
N PHE A 131 -80.84 -26.76 13.45
CA PHE A 131 -79.82 -26.99 12.43
C PHE A 131 -78.49 -26.41 12.91
N THR A 132 -77.52 -27.25 13.25
CA THR A 132 -76.17 -26.83 13.66
C THR A 132 -75.13 -27.28 12.66
N LYS A 133 -74.20 -26.40 12.30
CA LYS A 133 -73.11 -26.76 11.37
C LYS A 133 -72.18 -27.79 12.01
N SER A 134 -71.88 -28.89 11.31
CA SER A 134 -70.94 -29.89 11.83
C SER A 134 -69.48 -29.44 11.63
N THR A 135 -68.64 -29.62 12.66
CA THR A 135 -67.19 -29.37 12.63
C THR A 135 -66.35 -30.65 12.66
N ASN A 136 -67.01 -31.80 12.80
CA ASN A 136 -66.40 -33.12 12.69
C ASN A 136 -66.18 -33.50 11.23
N TRP A 137 -65.38 -34.54 11.00
CA TRP A 137 -65.40 -35.23 9.72
C TRP A 137 -66.75 -35.92 9.54
N SER A 138 -67.41 -35.70 8.40
CA SER A 138 -68.55 -36.50 7.95
C SER A 138 -68.13 -37.39 6.80
N ALA A 139 -68.78 -38.55 6.65
CA ALA A 139 -68.57 -39.48 5.53
C ALA A 139 -69.84 -39.67 4.72
N GLN A 140 -69.70 -39.62 3.41
CA GLN A 140 -70.71 -40.02 2.43
C GLN A 140 -70.16 -41.19 1.60
N TYR A 141 -70.93 -42.28 1.50
CA TYR A 141 -70.50 -43.48 0.78
C TYR A 141 -71.20 -43.63 -0.57
N TYR A 142 -70.50 -44.24 -1.52
CA TYR A 142 -70.94 -44.42 -2.90
C TYR A 142 -70.73 -45.88 -3.32
N PRO A 143 -71.73 -46.54 -3.92
CA PRO A 143 -71.65 -47.96 -4.29
C PRO A 143 -70.87 -48.20 -5.59
N ASN A 144 -69.95 -47.30 -5.93
CA ASN A 144 -69.17 -47.36 -7.16
C ASN A 144 -67.82 -46.63 -6.99
N LYS A 145 -66.89 -46.87 -7.92
CA LYS A 145 -65.53 -46.28 -7.93
C LYS A 145 -65.49 -44.77 -8.25
N THR A 146 -66.65 -44.18 -8.56
CA THR A 146 -66.79 -42.74 -8.82
C THR A 146 -67.55 -42.08 -7.67
N VAL A 147 -67.23 -40.82 -7.36
CA VAL A 147 -67.93 -40.05 -6.34
C VAL A 147 -69.26 -39.54 -6.91
N SER A 148 -70.15 -40.44 -7.32
CA SER A 148 -71.46 -40.14 -7.92
C SER A 148 -72.57 -41.04 -7.35
N LEU A 149 -73.77 -40.47 -7.19
CA LEU A 149 -74.97 -41.15 -6.67
C LEU A 149 -74.75 -41.82 -5.28
N PRO A 150 -74.65 -41.02 -4.20
CA PRO A 150 -74.41 -41.55 -2.86
C PRO A 150 -75.60 -42.37 -2.32
N ILE A 151 -75.32 -43.32 -1.43
CA ILE A 151 -76.38 -43.98 -0.63
C ILE A 151 -77.03 -42.98 0.35
N LYS A 152 -78.27 -43.23 0.78
CA LYS A 152 -78.99 -42.32 1.69
C LYS A 152 -78.33 -42.30 3.09
N GLY A 153 -78.09 -41.09 3.62
CA GLY A 153 -77.52 -40.86 4.95
C GLY A 153 -76.02 -40.52 4.91
N SER A 154 -75.53 -39.83 5.94
CA SER A 154 -74.10 -39.53 6.13
C SER A 154 -73.68 -39.92 7.56
N GLU A 155 -72.42 -40.30 7.73
CA GLU A 155 -71.86 -40.76 9.01
C GLU A 155 -71.02 -39.65 9.67
N ASP A 156 -71.13 -39.45 10.97
CA ASP A 156 -70.24 -38.56 11.75
C ASP A 156 -69.03 -39.36 12.28
N LEU A 157 -67.81 -38.92 11.97
CA LEU A 157 -66.55 -39.61 12.32
C LEU A 157 -65.75 -38.92 13.45
N GLY A 158 -66.24 -37.81 14.00
CA GLY A 158 -65.51 -37.06 15.02
C GLY A 158 -64.30 -36.28 14.47
N ALA A 159 -63.25 -36.12 15.29
CA ALA A 159 -62.15 -35.20 14.98
C ALA A 159 -61.21 -35.64 13.85
N LYS A 160 -61.12 -36.96 13.56
CA LYS A 160 -60.21 -37.59 12.59
C LYS A 160 -60.91 -38.70 11.81
N ILE A 161 -60.45 -38.98 10.59
CA ILE A 161 -60.88 -40.16 9.82
C ILE A 161 -60.07 -41.35 10.33
N LYS A 162 -60.76 -42.40 10.79
CA LYS A 162 -60.15 -43.69 11.17
C LYS A 162 -61.10 -44.82 10.80
N LYS A 163 -60.92 -45.35 9.60
CA LYS A 163 -61.71 -46.46 9.06
C LYS A 163 -60.80 -47.60 8.64
N ASP A 164 -61.13 -48.79 9.11
CA ASP A 164 -60.46 -50.04 8.79
C ASP A 164 -61.57 -51.06 8.60
N TRP A 165 -61.91 -51.34 7.35
CA TRP A 165 -62.95 -52.29 7.00
C TRP A 165 -62.37 -53.67 6.70
N GLY A 166 -61.04 -53.84 6.76
CA GLY A 166 -60.38 -55.07 6.33
C GLY A 166 -60.82 -55.44 4.91
N TYR A 167 -61.17 -56.71 4.68
CA TYR A 167 -61.71 -57.20 3.41
C TYR A 167 -63.23 -56.99 3.25
N GLY A 168 -63.80 -55.97 3.90
CA GLY A 168 -65.23 -55.68 3.92
C GLY A 168 -65.56 -54.25 3.51
N SER A 169 -66.83 -53.88 3.64
CA SER A 169 -67.33 -52.55 3.27
C SER A 169 -68.00 -51.83 4.47
N PRO A 170 -68.22 -50.49 4.39
CA PRO A 170 -68.78 -49.70 5.49
C PRO A 170 -70.18 -50.12 5.94
N ASN A 171 -71.00 -50.67 5.04
CA ASN A 171 -72.32 -51.22 5.35
C ASN A 171 -72.79 -52.15 4.22
N ALA A 172 -73.82 -52.95 4.50
CA ALA A 172 -74.34 -53.96 3.57
C ALA A 172 -74.95 -53.43 2.26
N ALA A 173 -75.22 -52.12 2.13
CA ALA A 173 -75.70 -51.52 0.89
C ALA A 173 -74.57 -51.17 -0.10
N LEU A 174 -73.30 -51.41 0.28
CA LEU A 174 -72.12 -51.19 -0.53
C LEU A 174 -71.49 -52.53 -0.93
N PRO A 175 -70.94 -52.65 -2.15
CA PRO A 175 -70.16 -53.83 -2.54
C PRO A 175 -68.90 -53.95 -1.66
N VAL A 176 -68.38 -55.18 -1.51
CA VAL A 176 -67.16 -55.46 -0.73
C VAL A 176 -65.96 -54.71 -1.31
N ASP A 177 -65.79 -54.78 -2.63
CA ASP A 177 -64.82 -54.00 -3.39
C ASP A 177 -65.54 -52.96 -4.27
N ALA A 178 -64.77 -52.06 -4.89
CA ALA A 178 -65.28 -51.14 -5.91
C ALA A 178 -66.27 -50.08 -5.41
N PHE A 179 -66.11 -49.64 -4.16
CA PHE A 179 -66.86 -48.51 -3.60
C PHE A 179 -65.96 -47.26 -3.46
N SER A 180 -66.56 -46.12 -3.15
CA SER A 180 -65.83 -44.90 -2.80
C SER A 180 -66.49 -44.17 -1.63
N ALA A 181 -65.73 -43.30 -0.99
CA ALA A 181 -66.22 -42.46 0.09
C ALA A 181 -65.72 -41.02 -0.07
N THR A 182 -66.55 -40.06 0.31
CA THR A 182 -66.15 -38.66 0.45
C THR A 182 -66.25 -38.27 1.90
N PHE A 183 -65.14 -37.79 2.44
CA PHE A 183 -65.05 -37.24 3.77
C PHE A 183 -64.97 -35.73 3.69
N ARG A 184 -65.74 -35.02 4.52
CA ARG A 184 -65.76 -33.55 4.56
C ARG A 184 -65.55 -33.06 5.97
N LYS A 185 -64.81 -31.97 6.10
CA LYS A 185 -64.66 -31.22 7.35
C LYS A 185 -64.50 -29.75 7.06
N ASN A 186 -65.23 -28.94 7.81
CA ASN A 186 -65.04 -27.50 7.80
C ASN A 186 -64.07 -27.08 8.91
N ILE A 187 -63.17 -26.16 8.58
CA ILE A 187 -62.27 -25.51 9.54
C ILE A 187 -62.40 -24.00 9.43
N THR A 188 -62.57 -23.32 10.56
CA THR A 188 -62.64 -21.86 10.63
C THR A 188 -61.40 -21.32 11.34
N LEU A 189 -60.71 -20.38 10.69
CA LEU A 189 -59.47 -19.78 11.16
C LEU A 189 -59.66 -18.28 11.41
N SER A 190 -59.24 -17.80 12.57
CA SER A 190 -59.22 -16.36 12.88
C SER A 190 -58.10 -15.60 12.17
N ALA A 191 -57.06 -16.30 11.70
CA ALA A 191 -55.94 -15.78 10.92
C ALA A 191 -55.42 -16.85 9.96
N ALA A 192 -54.76 -16.44 8.87
CA ALA A 192 -54.15 -17.37 7.94
C ALA A 192 -53.13 -18.28 8.66
N ALA A 193 -53.22 -19.59 8.40
CA ALA A 193 -52.39 -20.59 9.04
C ALA A 193 -52.16 -21.79 8.11
N ASP A 194 -50.97 -22.38 8.19
CA ASP A 194 -50.67 -23.61 7.48
C ASP A 194 -51.16 -24.81 8.28
N TYR A 195 -51.90 -25.68 7.62
CA TYR A 195 -52.29 -26.99 8.13
C TYR A 195 -51.61 -28.10 7.34
N ARG A 196 -51.68 -29.32 7.85
CA ARG A 196 -51.26 -30.53 7.16
C ARG A 196 -52.35 -31.58 7.23
N ILE A 197 -52.52 -32.32 6.14
CA ILE A 197 -53.24 -33.60 6.17
C ILE A 197 -52.22 -34.71 6.33
N ILE A 198 -52.34 -35.44 7.44
CA ILE A 198 -51.51 -36.59 7.76
C ILE A 198 -52.39 -37.84 7.81
N GLY A 199 -51.94 -38.96 7.25
CA GLY A 199 -52.79 -40.14 7.14
C GLY A 199 -52.26 -41.21 6.21
N ARG A 200 -53.07 -42.22 5.96
CA ARG A 200 -52.80 -43.29 4.99
C ARG A 200 -54.10 -43.85 4.44
N ALA A 201 -54.13 -44.21 3.16
CA ALA A 201 -55.24 -44.90 2.52
C ALA A 201 -54.76 -46.14 1.75
N ASP A 202 -55.64 -47.13 1.69
CA ASP A 202 -55.58 -48.33 0.85
C ASP A 202 -57.03 -48.57 0.37
N ASP A 203 -57.42 -48.30 -0.88
CA ASP A 203 -56.62 -47.81 -2.00
C ASP A 203 -56.52 -46.26 -2.12
N GLY A 204 -57.00 -45.70 -3.23
CA GLY A 204 -56.64 -44.38 -3.76
C GLY A 204 -57.25 -43.21 -2.98
N ILE A 205 -56.58 -42.07 -3.04
CA ILE A 205 -56.98 -40.88 -2.30
C ILE A 205 -56.71 -39.59 -3.06
N ARG A 206 -57.61 -38.62 -2.88
CA ARG A 206 -57.40 -37.24 -3.36
C ARG A 206 -58.00 -36.24 -2.38
N VAL A 207 -57.42 -35.06 -2.33
CA VAL A 207 -57.77 -34.02 -1.36
C VAL A 207 -58.14 -32.75 -2.10
N TYR A 208 -59.21 -32.10 -1.66
CA TYR A 208 -59.64 -30.79 -2.09
C TYR A 208 -59.72 -29.82 -0.91
N VAL A 209 -59.46 -28.55 -1.19
CA VAL A 209 -59.67 -27.43 -0.28
C VAL A 209 -60.52 -26.42 -1.02
N ASP A 210 -61.69 -26.08 -0.48
CA ASP A 210 -62.68 -25.21 -1.13
C ASP A 210 -62.97 -25.63 -2.58
N ASN A 211 -63.20 -26.92 -2.78
CA ASN A 211 -63.38 -27.57 -4.08
C ASN A 211 -62.18 -27.49 -5.06
N LYS A 212 -61.04 -26.94 -4.66
CA LYS A 212 -59.81 -26.98 -5.45
C LYS A 212 -59.00 -28.23 -5.12
N LEU A 213 -58.67 -29.03 -6.13
CA LEU A 213 -57.84 -30.23 -5.98
C LEU A 213 -56.41 -29.83 -5.55
N VAL A 214 -55.95 -30.35 -4.40
CA VAL A 214 -54.61 -30.09 -3.85
C VAL A 214 -53.72 -31.33 -3.80
N TYR A 215 -54.30 -32.53 -3.77
CA TYR A 215 -53.60 -33.80 -3.90
C TYR A 215 -54.41 -34.77 -4.74
N ASN A 216 -53.77 -35.54 -5.63
CA ASN A 216 -54.46 -36.50 -6.47
C ASN A 216 -53.64 -37.77 -6.69
N ASN A 217 -54.00 -38.83 -5.98
CA ASN A 217 -53.61 -40.18 -6.33
C ASN A 217 -54.83 -41.12 -6.23
N PHE A 218 -55.87 -40.77 -6.98
CA PHE A 218 -57.15 -41.50 -6.97
C PHE A 218 -57.12 -42.74 -7.88
N LYS A 219 -56.24 -43.69 -7.55
CA LYS A 219 -56.01 -44.95 -8.27
C LYS A 219 -55.68 -46.09 -7.28
N PRO A 220 -55.70 -47.37 -7.68
CA PRO A 220 -55.28 -48.48 -6.83
C PRO A 220 -53.84 -48.27 -6.36
N SER A 221 -53.64 -48.00 -5.07
CA SER A 221 -52.34 -47.72 -4.47
C SER A 221 -52.47 -47.52 -2.97
N MET A 222 -51.42 -47.88 -2.24
CA MET A 222 -51.31 -47.61 -0.82
C MET A 222 -50.49 -46.33 -0.58
N ASP A 223 -51.12 -45.31 -0.01
CA ASP A 223 -50.61 -43.95 0.02
C ASP A 223 -50.50 -43.39 1.42
N ASN A 224 -49.36 -42.79 1.76
CA ASN A 224 -49.21 -41.98 2.97
C ASN A 224 -49.47 -40.51 2.65
N LEU A 225 -50.46 -39.92 3.31
CA LEU A 225 -50.68 -38.48 3.30
C LEU A 225 -49.74 -37.82 4.30
N ASN A 226 -48.95 -36.86 3.83
CA ASN A 226 -48.29 -35.86 4.67
C ASN A 226 -48.05 -34.61 3.83
N MET A 227 -49.13 -33.84 3.62
CA MET A 227 -49.12 -32.66 2.76
C MET A 227 -49.47 -31.41 3.55
N THR A 228 -48.79 -30.31 3.24
CA THR A 228 -49.12 -28.98 3.77
C THR A 228 -50.14 -28.26 2.90
N ILE A 229 -51.10 -27.65 3.56
CA ILE A 229 -52.22 -26.92 3.01
C ILE A 229 -52.23 -25.52 3.65
N PRO A 230 -51.84 -24.47 2.92
CA PRO A 230 -51.99 -23.10 3.41
C PRO A 230 -53.47 -22.72 3.39
N LEU A 231 -53.99 -22.24 4.52
CA LEU A 231 -55.37 -21.78 4.67
C LEU A 231 -55.38 -20.29 5.05
N THR A 232 -56.27 -19.52 4.46
CA THR A 232 -56.45 -18.10 4.79
C THR A 232 -57.33 -17.93 6.04
N ALA A 233 -57.51 -16.68 6.52
CA ALA A 233 -58.51 -16.42 7.54
C ALA A 233 -59.92 -16.65 6.96
N GLY A 234 -60.83 -17.21 7.75
CA GLY A 234 -62.17 -17.59 7.32
C GLY A 234 -62.44 -19.09 7.42
N THR A 235 -63.59 -19.52 6.89
CA THR A 235 -63.96 -20.94 6.85
C THR A 235 -63.50 -21.59 5.55
N HIS A 236 -62.90 -22.78 5.67
CA HIS A 236 -62.45 -23.61 4.56
C HIS A 236 -63.08 -25.00 4.65
N GLU A 237 -63.54 -25.54 3.51
CA GLU A 237 -63.91 -26.96 3.40
C GLU A 237 -62.69 -27.78 3.02
N VAL A 238 -62.37 -28.79 3.82
CA VAL A 238 -61.40 -29.83 3.46
C VAL A 238 -62.18 -31.09 3.10
N ARG A 239 -62.01 -31.55 1.85
CA ARG A 239 -62.63 -32.77 1.34
C ARG A 239 -61.57 -33.81 1.00
N VAL A 240 -61.76 -35.03 1.47
CA VAL A 240 -60.93 -36.19 1.15
C VAL A 240 -61.81 -37.20 0.44
N ASP A 241 -61.52 -37.50 -0.83
CA ASP A 241 -62.18 -38.60 -1.52
C ASP A 241 -61.28 -39.83 -1.45
N TYR A 242 -61.90 -40.98 -1.17
CA TYR A 242 -61.29 -42.29 -1.02
C TYR A 242 -61.89 -43.25 -2.05
N LEU A 243 -61.03 -44.06 -2.66
CA LEU A 243 -61.37 -45.13 -3.58
C LEU A 243 -60.97 -46.45 -2.93
N GLU A 244 -61.90 -47.40 -2.88
CA GLU A 244 -61.56 -48.80 -2.70
C GLU A 244 -61.64 -49.50 -4.06
N ALA A 245 -60.50 -49.88 -4.63
CA ALA A 245 -60.47 -50.54 -5.93
C ALA A 245 -60.56 -52.05 -5.80
N GLY A 246 -59.95 -52.62 -4.76
CA GLY A 246 -60.23 -53.94 -4.19
C GLY A 246 -59.12 -54.44 -3.26
N GLY A 247 -59.46 -55.38 -2.37
CA GLY A 247 -58.53 -55.89 -1.36
C GLY A 247 -58.91 -55.43 0.04
N ALA A 248 -57.95 -54.89 0.79
CA ALA A 248 -58.21 -54.44 2.15
C ALA A 248 -58.50 -52.93 2.15
N ALA A 249 -59.69 -52.56 2.62
CA ALA A 249 -60.17 -51.19 2.62
C ALA A 249 -59.82 -50.47 3.92
N TYR A 250 -58.94 -49.47 3.84
CA TYR A 250 -58.46 -48.69 4.98
C TYR A 250 -58.27 -47.21 4.64
N ILE A 251 -58.68 -46.32 5.55
CA ILE A 251 -58.30 -44.91 5.51
C ILE A 251 -58.15 -44.29 6.90
N THR A 252 -57.04 -43.59 7.07
CA THR A 252 -56.85 -42.60 8.14
C THR A 252 -56.48 -41.26 7.56
N ALA A 253 -57.04 -40.19 8.12
CA ALA A 253 -56.57 -38.84 7.84
C ALA A 253 -56.90 -37.92 9.03
N ASP A 254 -55.96 -37.04 9.34
CA ASP A 254 -56.13 -35.99 10.33
C ASP A 254 -55.61 -34.65 9.78
N LEU A 255 -56.32 -33.58 10.13
CA LEU A 255 -55.99 -32.20 9.75
C LEU A 255 -55.34 -31.50 10.95
N VAL A 256 -54.04 -31.24 10.86
CA VAL A 256 -53.18 -30.81 11.99
C VAL A 256 -52.45 -29.50 11.68
N PRO A 257 -52.19 -28.61 12.66
CA PRO A 257 -51.37 -27.41 12.42
C PRO A 257 -49.96 -27.76 11.91
N ALA A 258 -49.46 -27.05 10.90
CA ALA A 258 -48.20 -27.40 10.25
C ALA A 258 -46.96 -27.21 11.15
N GLY A 259 -46.99 -26.21 12.04
CA GLY A 259 -45.91 -25.87 12.96
C GLY A 259 -45.77 -26.78 14.18
N GLN A 260 -46.66 -27.76 14.36
CA GLN A 260 -46.60 -28.71 15.47
C GLN A 260 -46.04 -30.06 15.00
N TRP A 261 -45.33 -30.75 15.89
CA TRP A 261 -44.92 -32.12 15.66
C TRP A 261 -46.12 -33.06 15.66
N ASN A 262 -46.14 -34.00 14.74
CA ASN A 262 -47.11 -35.10 14.71
C ASN A 262 -46.37 -36.41 14.53
N ALA A 263 -46.89 -37.49 15.12
CA ALA A 263 -46.30 -38.82 15.11
C ALA A 263 -47.31 -39.87 14.60
N VAL A 264 -46.83 -40.81 13.79
CA VAL A 264 -47.56 -42.01 13.35
C VAL A 264 -46.72 -43.22 13.70
N TYR A 265 -47.26 -44.18 14.46
CA TYR A 265 -46.53 -45.34 14.95
C TYR A 265 -47.03 -46.65 14.32
N PHE A 266 -46.09 -47.55 14.07
CA PHE A 266 -46.31 -48.87 13.50
C PHE A 266 -45.83 -49.95 14.48
N PRO A 267 -46.55 -51.07 14.63
CA PRO A 267 -46.17 -52.18 15.51
C PRO A 267 -45.13 -53.09 14.84
N ASN A 268 -44.16 -52.50 14.15
CA ASN A 268 -43.02 -53.14 13.48
C ASN A 268 -41.90 -52.11 13.30
N ASN A 269 -40.66 -52.55 13.17
CA ASN A 269 -39.49 -51.67 13.00
C ASN A 269 -39.22 -51.24 11.54
N ASN A 270 -40.10 -51.54 10.59
CA ASN A 270 -39.91 -51.27 9.15
C ASN A 270 -40.97 -50.33 8.53
N MET A 271 -41.86 -49.76 9.35
CA MET A 271 -42.92 -48.81 8.95
C MET A 271 -43.90 -49.38 7.90
N THR A 272 -44.19 -50.68 7.95
CA THR A 272 -45.12 -51.34 7.00
C THR A 272 -46.49 -51.60 7.61
N GLY A 273 -47.51 -51.83 6.77
CA GLY A 273 -48.87 -52.16 7.21
C GLY A 273 -49.62 -51.01 7.90
N THR A 274 -50.77 -51.34 8.52
CA THR A 274 -51.67 -50.34 9.10
C THR A 274 -51.08 -49.66 10.35
N PRO A 275 -50.95 -48.32 10.39
CA PRO A 275 -50.56 -47.60 11.61
C PRO A 275 -51.51 -47.87 12.78
N LYS A 276 -50.99 -48.05 14.00
CA LYS A 276 -51.82 -48.33 15.18
C LYS A 276 -52.10 -47.09 16.03
N LEU A 277 -51.20 -46.11 16.00
CA LEU A 277 -51.33 -44.88 16.78
C LEU A 277 -50.93 -43.67 15.95
N THR A 278 -51.76 -42.62 15.99
CA THR A 278 -51.45 -41.29 15.49
C THR A 278 -51.60 -40.30 16.64
N GLU A 279 -50.58 -39.50 16.87
CA GLU A 279 -50.46 -38.61 18.03
C GLU A 279 -50.10 -37.20 17.55
N ARG A 280 -50.82 -36.19 18.04
CA ARG A 280 -50.43 -34.78 17.91
C ARG A 280 -49.56 -34.42 19.10
N LEU A 281 -48.34 -33.97 18.86
CA LEU A 281 -47.44 -33.54 19.93
C LEU A 281 -47.72 -32.07 20.19
N ASN A 282 -48.36 -31.77 21.32
CA ASN A 282 -48.79 -30.42 21.72
C ASN A 282 -47.60 -29.51 22.13
N THR A 283 -46.52 -29.52 21.36
CA THR A 283 -45.35 -28.65 21.57
C THR A 283 -44.90 -28.09 20.22
N ASP A 284 -44.84 -26.77 20.14
CA ASP A 284 -44.09 -26.02 19.12
C ASP A 284 -42.56 -26.14 19.33
N ALA A 285 -42.14 -26.64 20.48
CA ALA A 285 -40.75 -26.85 20.88
C ALA A 285 -40.10 -28.13 20.31
N TYR A 286 -38.91 -28.45 20.81
CA TYR A 286 -38.06 -29.60 20.47
C TYR A 286 -38.82 -30.94 20.48
N LEU A 287 -38.51 -31.85 19.54
CA LEU A 287 -39.04 -33.21 19.55
C LEU A 287 -38.40 -33.95 20.72
N ASN A 288 -39.21 -34.43 21.65
CA ASN A 288 -38.75 -35.13 22.84
C ASN A 288 -39.66 -36.29 23.19
N LYS A 289 -39.25 -37.48 22.76
CA LYS A 289 -39.92 -38.73 23.12
C LYS A 289 -38.92 -39.61 23.83
N VAL A 290 -39.16 -39.86 25.11
CA VAL A 290 -38.38 -40.78 25.92
C VAL A 290 -39.35 -41.80 26.48
N TRP A 291 -39.34 -43.00 25.88
CA TRP A 291 -40.19 -44.10 26.34
C TRP A 291 -39.46 -44.96 27.37
N GLY A 292 -38.12 -44.96 27.35
CA GLY A 292 -37.32 -45.89 28.16
C GLY A 292 -37.68 -47.33 27.77
N TYR A 293 -37.89 -48.20 28.75
CA TYR A 293 -38.36 -49.58 28.51
C TYR A 293 -39.88 -49.69 28.29
N GLY A 294 -40.53 -48.63 27.79
CA GLY A 294 -41.97 -48.55 27.56
C GLY A 294 -42.32 -48.46 26.07
N SER A 295 -43.63 -48.44 25.77
CA SER A 295 -44.14 -48.32 24.39
C SER A 295 -44.81 -46.95 24.13
N PRO A 296 -44.89 -46.47 22.88
CA PRO A 296 -45.64 -45.27 22.50
C PRO A 296 -47.13 -45.26 22.88
N GLY A 297 -47.76 -46.43 23.00
CA GLY A 297 -49.15 -46.55 23.41
C GLY A 297 -49.75 -47.91 23.10
N ALA A 298 -51.02 -48.10 23.45
CA ALA A 298 -51.72 -49.36 23.29
C ALA A 298 -51.69 -49.87 21.83
N GLY A 299 -51.30 -51.12 21.64
CA GLY A 299 -51.19 -51.75 20.32
C GLY A 299 -49.84 -51.53 19.60
N ILE A 300 -48.89 -50.85 20.24
CA ILE A 300 -47.47 -50.77 19.84
C ILE A 300 -46.64 -51.59 20.85
N GLY A 301 -45.69 -52.40 20.37
CA GLY A 301 -44.78 -53.15 21.25
C GLY A 301 -43.84 -52.25 22.05
N VAL A 302 -43.27 -52.78 23.14
CA VAL A 302 -42.17 -52.12 23.88
C VAL A 302 -40.93 -52.04 22.99
N ASP A 303 -40.62 -53.14 22.31
CA ASP A 303 -39.59 -53.23 21.28
C ASP A 303 -40.22 -53.46 19.90
N ASN A 304 -39.40 -53.43 18.85
CA ASN A 304 -39.79 -53.71 17.47
C ASN A 304 -40.95 -52.82 16.98
N PHE A 305 -40.83 -51.51 17.16
CA PHE A 305 -41.77 -50.53 16.64
C PHE A 305 -41.06 -49.48 15.79
N SER A 306 -41.83 -48.68 15.06
CA SER A 306 -41.30 -47.55 14.29
C SER A 306 -42.25 -46.37 14.33
N GLY A 307 -41.70 -45.18 14.11
CA GLY A 307 -42.40 -43.92 14.16
C GLY A 307 -42.06 -43.04 12.98
N PHE A 308 -43.08 -42.36 12.45
CA PHE A 308 -42.95 -41.29 11.46
C PHE A 308 -43.36 -39.97 12.09
N PHE A 309 -42.42 -39.05 12.22
CA PHE A 309 -42.62 -37.73 12.79
C PHE A 309 -42.45 -36.66 11.73
N SER A 310 -43.21 -35.57 11.84
CA SER A 310 -43.12 -34.50 10.86
C SER A 310 -43.53 -33.14 11.45
N LYS A 311 -42.89 -32.08 10.97
CA LYS A 311 -43.14 -30.67 11.33
C LYS A 311 -42.64 -29.73 10.24
N GLN A 312 -43.32 -28.60 10.05
CA GLN A 312 -42.80 -27.49 9.25
C GLN A 312 -42.12 -26.45 10.15
N TYR A 313 -40.85 -26.16 9.88
CA TYR A 313 -40.12 -25.05 10.49
C TYR A 313 -40.26 -23.79 9.64
N ASN A 314 -40.41 -22.63 10.27
CA ASN A 314 -40.34 -21.34 9.59
C ASN A 314 -39.01 -20.67 9.95
N ILE A 315 -38.05 -20.76 9.02
CA ILE A 315 -36.71 -20.20 9.18
C ILE A 315 -36.77 -18.70 8.90
N THR A 316 -36.55 -17.89 9.92
CA THR A 316 -36.62 -16.41 9.83
C THR A 316 -35.37 -15.81 9.18
N GLU A 317 -34.22 -16.48 9.31
CA GLU A 317 -32.91 -16.05 8.80
C GLU A 317 -32.19 -17.22 8.14
N ALA A 318 -31.71 -17.02 6.91
CA ALA A 318 -30.91 -18.04 6.24
C ALA A 318 -29.57 -18.26 6.98
N GLY A 319 -29.02 -19.47 6.90
CA GLY A 319 -27.73 -19.81 7.47
C GLY A 319 -27.57 -21.29 7.80
N ASN A 320 -26.49 -21.62 8.49
CA ASN A 320 -26.26 -22.98 8.99
C ASN A 320 -27.11 -23.22 10.24
N TYR A 321 -27.85 -24.32 10.21
CA TYR A 321 -28.61 -24.86 11.33
C TYR A 321 -28.02 -26.21 11.73
N ARG A 322 -28.28 -26.63 12.96
CA ARG A 322 -27.79 -27.87 13.51
C ARG A 322 -28.96 -28.70 14.04
N LEU A 323 -29.06 -29.92 13.53
CA LEU A 323 -29.87 -30.98 14.08
C LEU A 323 -29.10 -31.54 15.28
N VAL A 324 -29.65 -31.31 16.48
CA VAL A 324 -29.07 -31.74 17.76
C VAL A 324 -30.04 -32.61 18.52
N GLY A 325 -29.56 -33.63 19.22
CA GLY A 325 -30.40 -34.47 20.07
C GLY A 325 -29.80 -35.86 20.28
N LYS A 326 -30.66 -36.82 20.63
CA LYS A 326 -30.29 -38.22 20.90
C LYS A 326 -31.30 -39.17 20.32
N VAL A 327 -30.83 -40.32 19.86
CA VAL A 327 -31.67 -41.34 19.25
C VAL A 327 -31.22 -42.72 19.71
N ASP A 328 -32.14 -43.54 20.19
CA ASP A 328 -31.88 -44.98 20.34
C ASP A 328 -32.09 -45.69 19.00
N ASP A 329 -31.28 -46.71 18.72
CA ASP A 329 -31.32 -47.48 17.47
C ASP A 329 -31.21 -46.65 16.17
N GLY A 330 -32.28 -46.52 15.39
CA GLY A 330 -32.20 -46.11 13.99
C GLY A 330 -33.02 -44.87 13.64
N VAL A 331 -32.42 -43.94 12.90
CA VAL A 331 -33.07 -42.69 12.48
C VAL A 331 -32.77 -42.30 11.03
N ARG A 332 -33.77 -41.77 10.34
CA ARG A 332 -33.60 -41.04 9.08
C ARG A 332 -34.29 -39.69 9.19
N ILE A 333 -33.58 -38.62 8.83
CA ILE A 333 -34.12 -37.26 8.84
C ILE A 333 -34.08 -36.72 7.43
N TYR A 334 -35.22 -36.20 6.97
CA TYR A 334 -35.35 -35.54 5.69
C TYR A 334 -35.76 -34.10 5.88
N VAL A 335 -35.11 -33.21 5.13
CA VAL A 335 -35.46 -31.80 5.06
C VAL A 335 -35.86 -31.50 3.62
N ASP A 336 -37.09 -31.01 3.43
CA ASP A 336 -37.72 -30.80 2.12
C ASP A 336 -37.66 -32.03 1.21
N GLY A 337 -37.83 -33.21 1.80
CA GLY A 337 -37.78 -34.51 1.11
C GLY A 337 -36.37 -35.04 0.83
N LYS A 338 -35.31 -34.26 1.07
CA LYS A 338 -33.92 -34.70 0.94
C LYS A 338 -33.42 -35.33 2.24
N ALA A 339 -32.88 -36.55 2.18
CA ALA A 339 -32.25 -37.18 3.33
C ALA A 339 -30.99 -36.40 3.75
N VAL A 340 -30.95 -35.95 5.01
CA VAL A 340 -29.80 -35.24 5.61
C VAL A 340 -29.13 -36.06 6.71
N VAL A 341 -29.86 -37.00 7.33
CA VAL A 341 -29.31 -38.01 8.24
C VAL A 341 -29.89 -39.35 7.82
N ASN A 342 -29.04 -40.36 7.65
CA ASN A 342 -29.46 -41.71 7.28
C ASN A 342 -28.67 -42.76 8.05
N SER A 343 -29.10 -43.02 9.28
CA SER A 343 -28.52 -44.00 10.20
C SER A 343 -29.59 -45.03 10.54
N TRP A 344 -30.24 -45.59 9.52
CA TRP A 344 -31.33 -46.54 9.76
C TRP A 344 -30.82 -47.81 10.44
N ASP A 345 -29.70 -48.37 9.94
CA ASP A 345 -29.18 -49.67 10.37
C ASP A 345 -28.07 -49.64 11.43
N THR A 346 -27.75 -48.44 11.93
CA THR A 346 -26.65 -48.21 12.86
C THR A 346 -27.14 -47.45 14.07
N PHE A 347 -26.75 -47.91 15.26
CA PHE A 347 -27.01 -47.22 16.52
C PHE A 347 -26.49 -45.77 16.47
N GLN A 348 -27.36 -44.78 16.76
CA GLN A 348 -27.01 -43.35 16.75
C GLN A 348 -27.41 -42.61 18.03
N ASP A 349 -26.65 -42.80 19.11
CA ASP A 349 -26.91 -42.16 20.41
C ASP A 349 -26.90 -40.62 20.39
N ASN A 350 -26.08 -40.00 19.54
CA ASN A 350 -25.95 -38.54 19.47
C ASN A 350 -26.21 -38.03 18.05
N LEU A 351 -27.24 -37.20 17.92
CA LEU A 351 -27.54 -36.45 16.71
C LEU A 351 -26.81 -35.11 16.77
N ASN A 352 -25.88 -34.90 15.83
CA ASN A 352 -25.20 -33.62 15.65
C ASN A 352 -24.84 -33.46 14.16
N TYR A 353 -25.74 -32.83 13.41
CA TYR A 353 -25.58 -32.64 11.97
C TYR A 353 -25.87 -31.19 11.58
N THR A 354 -24.93 -30.55 10.88
CA THR A 354 -25.09 -29.16 10.43
C THR A 354 -25.52 -29.12 8.97
N LEU A 355 -26.51 -28.29 8.66
CA LEU A 355 -27.04 -28.10 7.30
C LEU A 355 -27.38 -26.63 7.03
N PRO A 356 -27.17 -26.14 5.79
CA PRO A 356 -27.63 -24.82 5.40
C PRO A 356 -29.15 -24.82 5.15
N LEU A 357 -29.85 -23.81 5.65
CA LEU A 357 -31.27 -23.56 5.37
C LEU A 357 -31.47 -22.14 4.84
N THR A 358 -32.40 -22.02 3.90
CA THR A 358 -32.85 -20.71 3.38
C THR A 358 -33.88 -20.08 4.30
N LYS A 359 -34.12 -18.77 4.16
CA LYS A 359 -35.26 -18.13 4.82
C LYS A 359 -36.56 -18.66 4.22
N GLY A 360 -37.50 -19.09 5.06
CA GLY A 360 -38.80 -19.60 4.63
C GLY A 360 -39.22 -20.89 5.33
N LYS A 361 -40.24 -21.53 4.76
CA LYS A 361 -40.86 -22.74 5.29
C LYS A 361 -40.05 -23.97 4.84
N HIS A 362 -39.64 -24.79 5.79
CA HIS A 362 -38.89 -26.04 5.56
C HIS A 362 -39.60 -27.22 6.23
N GLN A 363 -39.85 -28.28 5.47
CA GLN A 363 -40.47 -29.51 5.99
C GLN A 363 -39.41 -30.43 6.57
N VAL A 364 -39.55 -30.80 7.84
CA VAL A 364 -38.68 -31.78 8.50
C VAL A 364 -39.49 -33.02 8.80
N THR A 365 -39.03 -34.16 8.31
CA THR A 365 -39.59 -35.48 8.64
C THR A 365 -38.53 -36.35 9.27
N VAL A 366 -38.91 -37.11 10.29
CA VAL A 366 -38.04 -38.01 11.04
C VAL A 366 -38.69 -39.39 11.00
N GLN A 367 -37.96 -40.36 10.49
CA GLN A 367 -38.30 -41.78 10.59
C GLN A 367 -37.45 -42.36 11.71
N TYR A 368 -38.09 -43.02 12.66
CA TYR A 368 -37.46 -43.66 13.80
C TYR A 368 -37.81 -45.14 13.82
N ARG A 369 -36.87 -45.97 14.26
CA ARG A 369 -37.15 -47.36 14.60
C ARG A 369 -36.57 -47.69 15.96
N GLU A 370 -37.32 -48.48 16.70
CA GLU A 370 -36.90 -49.17 17.90
C GLU A 370 -36.78 -50.66 17.57
N LYS A 371 -35.60 -51.23 17.75
CA LYS A 371 -35.33 -52.65 17.55
C LYS A 371 -35.39 -53.39 18.88
N ALA A 372 -34.68 -52.91 19.91
CA ALA A 372 -34.70 -53.47 21.25
C ALA A 372 -34.04 -52.54 22.28
N GLY A 373 -34.62 -52.43 23.48
CA GLY A 373 -33.97 -51.75 24.61
C GLY A 373 -34.74 -50.54 25.11
N ALA A 374 -34.05 -49.40 25.31
CA ALA A 374 -34.58 -48.24 26.00
C ALA A 374 -34.86 -47.08 25.03
N ALA A 375 -36.02 -47.15 24.38
CA ALA A 375 -36.40 -46.27 23.29
C ALA A 375 -36.42 -44.76 23.66
N HIS A 376 -35.71 -43.96 22.86
CA HIS A 376 -35.79 -42.51 22.91
C HIS A 376 -35.48 -41.83 21.56
N LEU A 377 -36.19 -40.74 21.28
CA LEU A 377 -36.01 -39.86 20.12
C LEU A 377 -36.10 -38.41 20.56
N GLN A 378 -34.97 -37.72 20.52
CA GLN A 378 -34.82 -36.31 20.81
C GLN A 378 -34.22 -35.61 19.61
N MET A 379 -34.84 -34.52 19.15
CA MET A 379 -34.35 -33.73 18.04
C MET A 379 -34.75 -32.26 18.20
N ASN A 380 -33.77 -31.38 18.09
CA ASN A 380 -33.97 -29.96 17.96
C ASN A 380 -33.22 -29.43 16.73
N LEU A 381 -33.72 -28.33 16.17
CA LEU A 381 -33.09 -27.63 15.06
C LEU A 381 -32.71 -26.23 15.55
N VAL A 382 -31.42 -26.00 15.75
CA VAL A 382 -30.89 -24.77 16.36
C VAL A 382 -29.99 -24.05 15.37
N LYS A 383 -29.89 -22.72 15.45
CA LYS A 383 -28.97 -21.98 14.57
C LYS A 383 -27.53 -22.30 14.98
N ALA A 384 -26.68 -22.69 14.04
CA ALA A 384 -25.34 -23.20 14.36
C ALA A 384 -24.40 -22.13 14.93
N ASN A 385 -24.73 -20.84 14.75
CA ASN A 385 -23.96 -19.71 15.28
C ASN A 385 -24.32 -19.31 16.72
N ALA A 386 -25.17 -20.09 17.40
CA ALA A 386 -25.44 -19.98 18.83
C ALA A 386 -24.74 -21.13 19.59
N TRP A 387 -24.34 -20.87 20.83
CA TRP A 387 -23.77 -21.91 21.69
C TRP A 387 -24.80 -22.98 22.01
N TYR A 388 -24.53 -24.23 21.63
CA TYR A 388 -25.30 -25.40 22.07
C TYR A 388 -24.53 -26.09 23.18
N GLU A 389 -25.14 -26.19 24.36
CA GLU A 389 -24.48 -26.64 25.57
C GLU A 389 -25.15 -27.90 26.11
N GLN A 390 -24.34 -28.90 26.47
CA GLN A 390 -24.77 -30.18 27.02
C GLN A 390 -24.02 -30.44 28.31
N TYR A 391 -24.73 -30.78 29.39
CA TYR A 391 -24.15 -31.01 30.71
C TYR A 391 -24.44 -32.43 31.21
N PHE A 392 -23.50 -33.01 31.96
CA PHE A 392 -23.50 -34.42 32.36
C PHE A 392 -23.10 -34.57 33.84
N ASN A 393 -23.82 -35.41 34.60
CA ASN A 393 -23.52 -35.69 36.03
C ASN A 393 -22.44 -36.77 36.19
N ASN A 394 -21.27 -36.55 35.60
CA ASN A 394 -20.13 -37.43 35.70
C ASN A 394 -18.82 -36.67 35.44
N THR A 395 -17.72 -37.25 35.91
CA THR A 395 -16.35 -36.75 35.69
C THR A 395 -15.67 -37.38 34.47
N THR A 396 -16.34 -38.35 33.84
CA THR A 396 -15.96 -39.04 32.60
C THR A 396 -17.03 -38.77 31.56
N TRP A 397 -16.65 -38.24 30.38
CA TRP A 397 -17.55 -37.90 29.26
C TRP A 397 -18.58 -39.00 28.98
N GLY A 398 -19.73 -38.91 29.64
CA GLY A 398 -20.76 -39.94 29.58
C GLY A 398 -21.57 -39.88 28.30
N LEU A 399 -22.26 -40.97 28.01
CA LEU A 399 -23.08 -41.11 26.80
C LEU A 399 -24.32 -40.19 26.81
N SER A 400 -24.78 -39.77 28.00
CA SER A 400 -26.04 -39.03 28.14
C SER A 400 -25.98 -37.74 28.97
N SER A 401 -26.28 -36.60 28.33
CA SER A 401 -26.48 -35.31 29.00
C SER A 401 -27.76 -35.29 29.84
N VAL A 402 -27.70 -34.68 31.03
CA VAL A 402 -28.82 -34.46 31.97
C VAL A 402 -29.49 -33.10 31.82
N TYR A 403 -28.83 -32.18 31.10
CA TYR A 403 -29.33 -30.85 30.79
C TYR A 403 -28.74 -30.37 29.46
N THR A 404 -29.56 -29.68 28.65
CA THR A 404 -29.12 -29.07 27.40
C THR A 404 -29.73 -27.68 27.26
N THR A 405 -28.97 -26.72 26.72
CA THR A 405 -29.46 -25.36 26.48
C THR A 405 -28.87 -24.77 25.20
N VAL A 406 -29.52 -23.73 24.68
CA VAL A 406 -29.03 -22.92 23.55
C VAL A 406 -28.81 -21.52 24.07
N GLY A 407 -27.54 -21.09 24.06
CA GLY A 407 -27.08 -19.82 24.60
C GLY A 407 -27.01 -18.70 23.57
N SER A 408 -26.11 -17.76 23.84
CA SER A 408 -25.91 -16.56 23.02
C SER A 408 -25.31 -16.86 21.64
N THR A 409 -25.52 -15.96 20.69
CA THR A 409 -24.83 -15.91 19.40
C THR A 409 -23.47 -15.21 19.47
N SER A 410 -23.08 -14.66 20.63
CA SER A 410 -21.77 -14.04 20.86
C SER A 410 -20.64 -15.05 20.74
N ASN A 411 -19.47 -14.63 20.25
CA ASN A 411 -18.25 -15.46 20.27
C ASN A 411 -17.72 -15.67 21.70
N LYS A 412 -18.13 -14.79 22.62
CA LYS A 412 -17.89 -14.94 24.05
C LYS A 412 -18.87 -15.94 24.65
N LEU A 413 -18.33 -16.89 25.43
CA LEU A 413 -19.06 -17.77 26.34
C LEU A 413 -18.55 -17.50 27.75
N SER A 414 -19.46 -17.17 28.67
CA SER A 414 -19.09 -16.80 30.04
C SER A 414 -20.12 -17.36 30.99
N HIS A 415 -19.65 -18.24 31.87
CA HIS A 415 -20.45 -18.87 32.91
C HIS A 415 -19.71 -18.76 34.24
N ASN A 416 -20.41 -18.28 35.26
CA ASN A 416 -19.94 -18.29 36.64
C ASN A 416 -21.09 -18.79 37.52
N TRP A 417 -21.03 -20.07 37.84
CA TRP A 417 -22.03 -20.72 38.69
C TRP A 417 -21.70 -20.57 40.17
N GLY A 418 -20.49 -20.11 40.52
CA GLY A 418 -20.01 -20.11 41.90
C GLY A 418 -20.15 -21.51 42.50
N THR A 419 -20.73 -21.64 43.69
CA THR A 419 -21.01 -22.95 44.31
C THR A 419 -22.31 -23.63 43.82
N GLY A 420 -22.88 -23.12 42.72
CA GLY A 420 -24.10 -23.62 42.08
C GLY A 420 -23.82 -24.56 40.90
N SER A 421 -24.83 -24.74 40.04
CA SER A 421 -24.74 -25.58 38.83
C SER A 421 -25.53 -24.96 37.66
N PRO A 422 -25.31 -25.41 36.41
CA PRO A 422 -26.03 -24.90 35.23
C PRO A 422 -27.56 -25.06 35.30
N SER A 423 -28.05 -26.05 36.05
CA SER A 423 -29.48 -26.36 36.24
C SER A 423 -29.64 -27.23 37.47
N ALA A 424 -30.86 -27.28 38.05
CA ALA A 424 -31.19 -28.15 39.17
C ALA A 424 -30.96 -29.65 38.90
N SER A 425 -30.94 -30.09 37.63
CA SER A 425 -30.64 -31.47 37.23
C SER A 425 -29.14 -31.78 37.12
N VAL A 426 -28.28 -30.75 37.16
CA VAL A 426 -26.83 -30.89 37.11
C VAL A 426 -26.25 -30.83 38.52
N ASN A 427 -25.35 -31.76 38.85
CA ASN A 427 -24.64 -31.76 40.14
C ASN A 427 -23.89 -30.42 40.33
N LYS A 428 -23.78 -29.96 41.59
CA LYS A 428 -22.98 -28.77 41.93
C LYS A 428 -21.50 -28.97 41.64
N ASP A 429 -20.99 -30.15 41.99
CA ASP A 429 -19.61 -30.58 41.73
C ASP A 429 -19.63 -31.85 40.85
N ASN A 430 -18.47 -32.23 40.29
CA ASN A 430 -18.29 -33.48 39.56
C ASN A 430 -19.20 -33.61 38.31
N PHE A 431 -19.30 -32.54 37.53
CA PHE A 431 -20.03 -32.53 36.26
C PHE A 431 -19.12 -32.17 35.08
N THR A 432 -19.55 -32.53 33.86
CA THR A 432 -18.87 -32.17 32.62
C THR A 432 -19.81 -31.41 31.68
N GLY A 433 -19.24 -30.62 30.78
CA GLY A 433 -19.96 -29.81 29.80
C GLY A 433 -19.34 -29.89 28.41
N ILE A 434 -20.17 -30.03 27.37
CA ILE A 434 -19.78 -29.87 25.97
C ILE A 434 -20.51 -28.66 25.43
N MET A 435 -19.76 -27.69 24.89
CA MET A 435 -20.31 -26.48 24.28
C MET A 435 -19.84 -26.37 22.85
N ASP A 436 -20.77 -26.36 21.91
CA ASP A 436 -20.49 -26.34 20.47
C ASP A 436 -21.04 -25.08 19.82
N LYS A 437 -20.27 -24.49 18.90
CA LYS A 437 -20.70 -23.35 18.08
C LYS A 437 -19.93 -23.31 16.76
N GLN A 438 -20.59 -22.88 15.69
CA GLN A 438 -19.91 -22.39 14.49
C GLN A 438 -19.66 -20.89 14.56
N VAL A 439 -18.42 -20.50 14.27
CA VAL A 439 -18.01 -19.09 14.12
C VAL A 439 -17.76 -18.79 12.65
N GLU A 440 -18.19 -17.63 12.19
CA GLU A 440 -17.91 -17.16 10.84
C GLU A 440 -16.68 -16.25 10.86
N ILE A 441 -15.66 -16.62 10.09
CA ILE A 441 -14.40 -15.89 9.96
C ILE A 441 -14.41 -15.13 8.63
N THR A 442 -14.37 -13.81 8.71
CA THR A 442 -14.47 -12.93 7.54
C THR A 442 -13.12 -12.75 6.82
N GLU A 443 -12.01 -12.89 7.56
CA GLU A 443 -10.64 -12.70 7.08
C GLU A 443 -9.74 -13.81 7.59
N ALA A 444 -8.92 -14.38 6.70
CA ALA A 444 -7.93 -15.38 7.10
C ALA A 444 -6.79 -14.72 7.88
N LYS A 445 -6.68 -15.00 9.19
CA LYS A 445 -5.66 -14.46 10.09
C LYS A 445 -5.55 -15.27 11.37
N ASP A 446 -4.64 -14.84 12.23
CA ASP A 446 -4.52 -15.37 13.58
C ASP A 446 -5.63 -14.84 14.48
N TYR A 447 -6.32 -15.74 15.16
CA TYR A 447 -7.24 -15.47 16.23
C TYR A 447 -6.66 -15.96 17.55
N ARG A 448 -7.01 -15.29 18.64
CA ARG A 448 -6.65 -15.69 19.99
C ARG A 448 -7.91 -16.12 20.72
N ILE A 449 -7.85 -17.31 21.28
CA ILE A 449 -8.85 -17.79 22.22
C ILE A 449 -8.38 -17.31 23.58
N ILE A 450 -9.12 -16.43 24.26
CA ILE A 450 -8.80 -15.97 25.62
C ILE A 450 -9.83 -16.50 26.61
N GLY A 451 -9.39 -16.79 27.83
CA GLY A 451 -10.31 -17.23 28.87
C GLY A 451 -9.63 -17.76 30.12
N ASN A 452 -10.46 -18.29 31.02
CA ASN A 452 -10.06 -18.95 32.24
C ASN A 452 -11.10 -20.00 32.65
N VAL A 453 -10.65 -20.97 33.43
CA VAL A 453 -11.47 -22.07 33.93
C VAL A 453 -11.11 -22.36 35.39
N ASP A 454 -12.09 -22.75 36.21
CA ASP A 454 -11.81 -23.14 37.60
C ASP A 454 -11.14 -24.50 37.70
N ASP A 455 -11.60 -25.51 36.97
CA ASP A 455 -11.02 -26.85 37.02
C ASP A 455 -10.33 -27.26 35.71
N ALA A 456 -11.05 -27.72 34.68
CA ALA A 456 -10.40 -28.14 33.44
C ALA A 456 -11.22 -27.81 32.20
N ALA A 457 -10.51 -27.47 31.11
CA ALA A 457 -11.10 -27.21 29.81
C ALA A 457 -10.20 -27.71 28.68
N ALA A 458 -10.79 -28.40 27.71
CA ALA A 458 -10.17 -28.69 26.42
C ALA A 458 -10.93 -27.98 25.30
N ILE A 459 -10.22 -27.36 24.38
CA ILE A 459 -10.82 -26.60 23.28
C ILE A 459 -10.38 -27.21 21.96
N PHE A 460 -11.34 -27.38 21.07
CA PHE A 460 -11.15 -27.92 19.72
C PHE A 460 -11.65 -26.90 18.71
N VAL A 461 -10.86 -26.73 17.65
CA VAL A 461 -11.20 -25.93 16.47
C VAL A 461 -11.15 -26.87 15.27
N ASP A 462 -12.26 -26.99 14.55
CA ASP A 462 -12.44 -27.94 13.44
C ASP A 462 -12.03 -29.38 13.80
N GLY A 463 -12.37 -29.79 15.03
CA GLY A 463 -12.02 -31.10 15.57
C GLY A 463 -10.57 -31.26 16.05
N LYS A 464 -9.68 -30.29 15.81
CA LYS A 464 -8.30 -30.30 16.31
C LYS A 464 -8.21 -29.67 17.69
N GLN A 465 -7.62 -30.37 18.66
CA GLN A 465 -7.40 -29.84 20.00
C GLN A 465 -6.34 -28.72 19.98
N VAL A 466 -6.71 -27.52 20.44
CA VAL A 466 -5.85 -26.33 20.51
C VAL A 466 -5.53 -25.92 21.95
N LEU A 467 -6.28 -26.43 22.92
CA LEU A 467 -6.03 -26.25 24.36
C LEU A 467 -6.30 -27.55 25.11
N ASN A 468 -5.49 -27.83 26.12
CA ASN A 468 -5.75 -28.85 27.14
C ASN A 468 -5.36 -28.33 28.54
N GLN A 469 -6.24 -27.53 29.14
CA GLN A 469 -6.05 -27.01 30.49
C GLN A 469 -6.58 -28.04 31.49
N THR A 470 -5.70 -28.61 32.32
CA THR A 470 -6.03 -29.75 33.19
C THR A 470 -6.32 -29.36 34.65
N ALA A 471 -6.12 -28.10 34.99
CA ALA A 471 -6.32 -27.54 36.32
C ALA A 471 -6.67 -26.05 36.22
N ARG A 472 -7.12 -25.45 37.33
CA ARG A 472 -7.40 -24.02 37.43
C ARG A 472 -6.38 -23.16 36.72
N GLY A 473 -6.83 -22.33 35.78
CA GLY A 473 -5.90 -21.52 35.02
C GLY A 473 -6.51 -20.64 33.95
N GLU A 474 -5.67 -19.72 33.49
CA GLU A 474 -5.92 -18.90 32.33
C GLU A 474 -5.36 -19.57 31.08
N PHE A 475 -5.99 -19.32 29.94
CA PHE A 475 -5.52 -19.77 28.65
C PHE A 475 -5.65 -18.67 27.60
N TYR A 476 -4.72 -18.68 26.65
CA TYR A 476 -4.69 -17.70 25.56
C TYR A 476 -4.07 -18.25 24.25
N PRO A 477 -4.40 -19.48 23.79
CA PRO A 477 -3.79 -20.04 22.59
C PRO A 477 -4.15 -19.24 21.33
N VAL A 478 -3.20 -19.19 20.39
CA VAL A 478 -3.38 -18.56 19.09
C VAL A 478 -3.64 -19.65 18.05
N VAL A 479 -4.65 -19.43 17.23
CA VAL A 479 -5.08 -20.33 16.15
C VAL A 479 -5.17 -19.55 14.84
N SER A 480 -4.63 -20.10 13.76
CA SER A 480 -4.76 -19.49 12.43
C SER A 480 -6.02 -20.04 11.77
N LEU A 481 -6.98 -19.17 11.45
CA LEU A 481 -8.26 -19.54 10.83
C LEU A 481 -8.31 -19.01 9.41
N THR A 482 -8.93 -19.78 8.51
CA THR A 482 -9.20 -19.38 7.14
C THR A 482 -10.49 -18.56 7.06
N LYS A 483 -10.76 -17.91 5.93
CA LYS A 483 -12.07 -17.30 5.70
C LYS A 483 -13.12 -18.40 5.54
N GLY A 484 -14.24 -18.27 6.24
CA GLY A 484 -15.37 -19.21 6.20
C GLY A 484 -15.82 -19.62 7.60
N THR A 485 -16.63 -20.67 7.65
CA THR A 485 -17.19 -21.19 8.89
C THR A 485 -16.25 -22.18 9.56
N HIS A 486 -16.03 -22.01 10.86
CA HIS A 486 -15.18 -22.87 11.70
C HIS A 486 -15.96 -23.42 12.90
N ASP A 487 -15.74 -24.68 13.25
CA ASP A 487 -16.40 -25.36 14.37
C ASP A 487 -15.58 -25.22 15.65
N ILE A 488 -16.17 -24.66 16.70
CA ILE A 488 -15.59 -24.52 18.03
C ILE A 488 -16.30 -25.48 18.97
N ARG A 489 -15.52 -26.34 19.64
CA ARG A 489 -16.00 -27.21 20.71
C ARG A 489 -15.19 -26.97 21.98
N ILE A 490 -15.89 -26.73 23.09
CA ILE A 490 -15.30 -26.65 24.42
C ILE A 490 -15.78 -27.85 25.23
N LYS A 491 -14.83 -28.51 25.86
CA LYS A 491 -15.04 -29.59 26.81
C LYS A 491 -14.64 -29.11 28.19
N PHE A 492 -15.62 -28.78 29.03
CA PHE A 492 -15.44 -28.32 30.39
C PHE A 492 -15.62 -29.46 31.41
N LYS A 493 -14.82 -29.47 32.47
CA LYS A 493 -14.95 -30.40 33.59
C LYS A 493 -14.84 -29.64 34.90
N GLU A 494 -15.82 -29.87 35.77
CA GLU A 494 -15.83 -29.46 37.17
C GLU A 494 -15.56 -30.69 38.05
N GLY A 495 -14.55 -30.61 38.89
CA GLY A 495 -14.19 -31.57 39.93
C GLY A 495 -14.75 -31.18 41.30
N GLY A 496 -14.72 -29.89 41.65
CA GLY A 496 -15.54 -29.36 42.75
C GLY A 496 -15.07 -28.02 43.32
N GLY A 497 -15.97 -27.35 44.03
CA GLY A 497 -15.73 -26.01 44.56
C GLY A 497 -16.60 -24.97 43.84
N ALA A 498 -15.97 -23.98 43.20
CA ALA A 498 -16.67 -22.88 42.56
C ALA A 498 -16.54 -22.94 41.04
N ALA A 499 -17.59 -23.39 40.35
CA ALA A 499 -17.55 -23.62 38.92
C ALA A 499 -17.65 -22.31 38.10
N TYR A 500 -16.63 -22.02 37.29
CA TYR A 500 -16.70 -20.99 36.24
C TYR A 500 -15.87 -21.35 35.01
N MET A 501 -16.29 -20.83 33.86
CA MET A 501 -15.55 -20.86 32.61
C MET A 501 -15.81 -19.60 31.79
N ASN A 502 -14.76 -19.04 31.22
CA ASN A 502 -14.84 -17.96 30.25
C ASN A 502 -14.06 -18.33 29.00
N PHE A 503 -14.60 -17.96 27.85
CA PHE A 503 -14.01 -18.14 26.54
C PHE A 503 -14.39 -16.95 25.67
N ASP A 504 -13.45 -16.42 24.91
CA ASP A 504 -13.71 -15.47 23.85
C ASP A 504 -12.73 -15.71 22.68
N LEU A 505 -13.19 -15.51 21.46
CA LEU A 505 -12.39 -15.66 20.24
C LEU A 505 -12.22 -14.28 19.60
N ILE A 506 -11.03 -13.72 19.73
CA ILE A 506 -10.71 -12.36 19.30
C ILE A 506 -9.62 -12.36 18.22
N ASP A 507 -9.52 -11.26 17.46
CA ASP A 507 -8.36 -11.04 16.58
C ASP A 507 -7.08 -11.03 17.41
N ALA A 508 -6.07 -11.82 17.03
CA ALA A 508 -4.81 -11.91 17.78
C ALA A 508 -4.04 -10.58 17.83
N ASN A 509 -4.28 -9.66 16.90
CA ASN A 509 -3.70 -8.32 16.90
C ASN A 509 -4.46 -7.32 17.78
N SER A 510 -5.63 -7.68 18.30
CA SER A 510 -6.37 -6.84 19.24
C SER A 510 -5.74 -6.89 20.63
N TRP A 511 -5.65 -5.71 21.25
CA TRP A 511 -5.36 -5.58 22.67
C TRP A 511 -6.50 -6.15 23.51
N TYR A 512 -6.14 -6.92 24.52
CA TYR A 512 -7.03 -7.30 25.62
C TYR A 512 -6.34 -7.07 26.95
N ALA A 513 -7.12 -6.72 27.98
CA ALA A 513 -6.62 -6.45 29.32
C ALA A 513 -7.25 -7.36 30.36
N LYS A 514 -6.42 -7.71 31.35
CA LYS A 514 -6.80 -8.36 32.60
C LYS A 514 -6.51 -7.41 33.74
N TYR A 515 -7.44 -7.29 34.68
CA TYR A 515 -7.32 -6.40 35.82
C TYR A 515 -7.11 -7.17 37.12
N TYR A 516 -6.28 -6.62 38.00
CA TYR A 516 -5.93 -7.16 39.30
C TYR A 516 -6.22 -6.11 40.36
N SER A 517 -6.82 -6.50 41.49
CA SER A 517 -7.16 -5.61 42.60
C SER A 517 -5.97 -5.21 43.48
N ASN A 518 -4.75 -5.37 42.95
CA ASN A 518 -3.51 -5.05 43.63
C ASN A 518 -2.50 -4.46 42.63
N GLU A 519 -1.50 -3.77 43.14
CA GLU A 519 -0.48 -3.08 42.35
C GLU A 519 0.55 -3.99 41.66
N THR A 520 0.41 -5.30 41.77
CA THR A 520 1.28 -6.27 41.14
C THR A 520 0.48 -7.11 40.17
N VAL A 521 1.06 -7.41 39.01
CA VAL A 521 0.41 -8.28 38.03
C VAL A 521 0.59 -9.75 38.45
N SER A 522 0.05 -10.07 39.63
CA SER A 522 0.20 -11.33 40.36
C SER A 522 -1.11 -11.72 41.06
N GLY A 523 -1.29 -13.03 41.28
CA GLY A 523 -2.54 -13.61 41.74
C GLY A 523 -3.52 -13.92 40.60
N PHE A 524 -4.72 -14.39 40.97
CA PHE A 524 -5.80 -14.64 40.01
C PHE A 524 -6.49 -13.31 39.64
N PRO A 525 -6.68 -12.98 38.36
CA PRO A 525 -7.33 -11.75 37.95
C PRO A 525 -8.82 -11.79 38.33
N TYR A 526 -9.41 -10.60 38.51
CA TYR A 526 -10.86 -10.47 38.73
C TYR A 526 -11.61 -10.58 37.38
N ALA A 527 -11.66 -11.82 36.92
CA ALA A 527 -12.64 -12.51 36.07
C ALA A 527 -13.16 -11.91 34.74
N TYR A 528 -12.68 -10.78 34.22
CA TYR A 528 -13.08 -10.36 32.86
C TYR A 528 -11.90 -9.90 32.01
N ASP A 529 -11.63 -10.67 30.95
CA ASP A 529 -10.86 -10.20 29.81
C ASP A 529 -11.65 -9.08 29.12
N GLU A 530 -11.11 -7.87 29.12
CA GLU A 530 -11.65 -6.75 28.36
C GLU A 530 -10.95 -6.67 27.01
N VAL A 531 -11.71 -6.82 25.93
CA VAL A 531 -11.22 -6.57 24.58
C VAL A 531 -11.19 -5.06 24.34
N ILE A 532 -10.01 -4.51 24.14
CA ILE A 532 -9.79 -3.08 23.92
C ILE A 532 -9.89 -2.74 22.43
N GLY A 533 -9.44 -3.65 21.55
CA GLY A 533 -9.38 -3.45 20.10
C GLY A 533 -7.96 -3.19 19.61
N THR A 534 -7.78 -2.62 18.42
CA THR A 534 -6.45 -2.45 17.80
C THR A 534 -5.62 -1.31 18.39
N THR A 535 -6.25 -0.36 19.06
CA THR A 535 -5.62 0.82 19.68
C THR A 535 -5.72 0.73 21.20
N LEU A 536 -4.60 0.84 21.90
CA LEU A 536 -4.60 0.89 23.37
C LEU A 536 -4.74 2.34 23.82
N ALA A 537 -5.96 2.75 24.15
CA ALA A 537 -6.28 4.06 24.70
C ALA A 537 -7.35 3.94 25.79
N LYS A 538 -6.92 3.74 27.04
CA LYS A 538 -7.79 3.65 28.21
C LYS A 538 -7.58 4.84 29.14
N ASN A 539 -8.69 5.44 29.56
CA ASN A 539 -8.71 6.52 30.55
C ASN A 539 -9.83 6.22 31.55
N TRP A 540 -9.45 5.82 32.76
CA TRP A 540 -10.40 5.55 33.84
C TRP A 540 -10.67 6.80 34.69
N GLY A 541 -9.90 7.88 34.50
CA GLY A 541 -9.96 9.04 35.39
C GLY A 541 -9.69 8.61 36.83
N THR A 542 -10.48 9.11 37.78
CA THR A 542 -10.46 8.67 39.19
C THR A 542 -11.39 7.47 39.45
N GLY A 543 -11.87 6.81 38.39
CA GLY A 543 -12.75 5.65 38.45
C GLY A 543 -12.00 4.33 38.36
N SER A 544 -12.74 3.23 38.36
CA SER A 544 -12.20 1.87 38.27
C SER A 544 -12.49 1.24 36.90
N PRO A 545 -11.65 0.30 36.42
CA PRO A 545 -11.97 -0.54 35.26
C PRO A 545 -13.31 -1.26 35.36
N ASN A 546 -13.72 -1.73 36.55
CA ASN A 546 -15.03 -2.33 36.80
C ASN A 546 -15.35 -2.38 38.31
N SER A 547 -16.56 -2.79 38.68
CA SER A 547 -17.03 -2.82 40.08
C SER A 547 -16.23 -3.72 41.03
N SER A 548 -15.42 -4.65 40.52
CA SER A 548 -14.60 -5.58 41.32
C SER A 548 -13.14 -5.16 41.45
N VAL A 549 -12.74 -4.10 40.75
CA VAL A 549 -11.39 -3.52 40.82
C VAL A 549 -11.50 -2.22 41.63
N PRO A 550 -10.58 -1.93 42.57
CA PRO A 550 -10.58 -0.65 43.26
C PRO A 550 -10.24 0.51 42.30
N SER A 551 -10.68 1.73 42.63
CA SER A 551 -10.33 2.94 41.85
C SER A 551 -8.84 3.25 41.88
N ASP A 552 -8.18 2.90 42.98
CA ASP A 552 -6.75 3.09 43.23
C ASP A 552 -6.09 1.75 43.56
N HIS A 553 -4.75 1.70 43.53
CA HIS A 553 -3.96 0.51 43.90
C HIS A 553 -4.28 -0.77 43.09
N PHE A 554 -4.54 -0.63 41.80
CA PHE A 554 -4.80 -1.76 40.88
C PHE A 554 -3.68 -1.93 39.84
N SER A 555 -3.69 -3.06 39.13
CA SER A 555 -2.81 -3.26 37.98
C SER A 555 -3.54 -3.94 36.83
N ALA A 556 -2.97 -3.84 35.63
CA ALA A 556 -3.49 -4.50 34.45
C ALA A 556 -2.39 -5.21 33.67
N ARG A 557 -2.68 -6.42 33.18
CA ARG A 557 -1.88 -7.09 32.15
C ARG A 557 -2.57 -6.92 30.81
N ILE A 558 -1.94 -6.20 29.90
CA ILE A 558 -2.51 -5.88 28.60
C ILE A 558 -1.69 -6.58 27.52
N HIS A 559 -2.34 -7.28 26.61
CA HIS A 559 -1.67 -8.19 25.69
C HIS A 559 -2.14 -7.99 24.26
N ARG A 560 -1.23 -8.17 23.31
CA ARG A 560 -1.56 -8.43 21.91
C ARG A 560 -0.47 -9.26 21.25
N GLN A 561 -0.73 -9.75 20.04
CA GLN A 561 0.32 -10.21 19.15
C GLN A 561 0.65 -9.12 18.13
N ILE A 562 1.91 -9.08 17.68
CA ILE A 562 2.29 -8.40 16.46
C ILE A 562 2.94 -9.41 15.51
N ASN A 563 2.75 -9.22 14.21
CA ASN A 563 3.45 -9.97 13.19
C ASN A 563 4.42 -9.03 12.46
N ALA A 564 5.71 -9.20 12.69
CA ALA A 564 6.76 -8.45 12.03
C ALA A 564 7.19 -9.18 10.75
N PRO A 565 6.88 -8.67 9.55
CA PRO A 565 7.18 -9.35 8.29
C PRO A 565 8.70 -9.42 8.00
N GLU A 566 9.46 -8.52 8.61
CA GLU A 566 10.91 -8.42 8.54
C GLU A 566 11.46 -7.93 9.89
N SER A 567 12.74 -8.17 10.16
CA SER A 567 13.37 -7.64 11.36
C SER A 567 13.52 -6.12 11.21
N PHE A 568 12.90 -5.36 12.11
CA PHE A 568 12.81 -3.92 11.98
C PHE A 568 12.70 -3.20 13.32
N HIS A 569 13.00 -1.90 13.34
CA HIS A 569 12.75 -1.08 14.52
C HIS A 569 11.26 -0.69 14.59
N TYR A 570 10.64 -0.91 15.76
CA TYR A 570 9.29 -0.45 16.09
C TYR A 570 9.35 0.58 17.20
N ARG A 571 8.49 1.60 17.11
CA ARG A 571 8.34 2.67 18.09
C ARG A 571 7.13 2.35 18.96
N PHE A 572 7.32 2.38 20.27
CA PHE A 572 6.29 2.36 21.28
C PHE A 572 6.17 3.78 21.83
N TYR A 573 5.04 4.44 21.65
CA TYR A 573 4.88 5.82 22.10
C TYR A 573 3.47 6.09 22.61
N GLY A 574 3.35 7.08 23.50
CA GLY A 574 2.07 7.51 24.03
C GLY A 574 2.22 8.20 25.37
N ASN A 575 1.22 8.03 26.24
CA ASN A 575 1.20 8.65 27.56
C ASN A 575 0.65 7.66 28.60
N VAL A 576 1.35 7.49 29.71
CA VAL A 576 0.95 6.64 30.84
C VAL A 576 0.92 7.49 32.09
N LYS A 577 -0.19 7.56 32.83
CA LYS A 577 -0.27 8.43 34.01
C LYS A 577 0.63 8.01 35.16
N ASP A 578 0.73 6.70 35.41
CA ASP A 578 1.63 6.11 36.39
C ASP A 578 2.76 5.35 35.68
N GLU A 579 2.81 4.03 35.81
CA GLU A 579 3.92 3.21 35.37
C GLU A 579 3.43 2.02 34.54
N ALA A 580 4.10 1.73 33.42
CA ALA A 580 3.88 0.52 32.65
C ALA A 580 5.22 -0.12 32.26
N ILE A 581 5.29 -1.44 32.32
CA ILE A 581 6.46 -2.21 31.85
C ILE A 581 6.10 -2.92 30.56
N ILE A 582 6.91 -2.73 29.52
CA ILE A 582 6.72 -3.36 28.21
C ILE A 582 7.50 -4.68 28.18
N TYR A 583 6.84 -5.76 27.78
CA TYR A 583 7.43 -7.06 27.54
C TYR A 583 7.22 -7.49 26.09
N MET A 584 8.26 -8.08 25.49
CA MET A 584 8.18 -8.74 24.19
C MET A 584 8.64 -10.19 24.36
N ASP A 585 7.77 -11.15 24.04
CA ASP A 585 7.99 -12.58 24.23
C ASP A 585 8.43 -12.94 25.67
N GLY A 586 7.85 -12.24 26.65
CA GLY A 586 8.17 -12.39 28.07
C GLY A 586 9.46 -11.69 28.52
N LYS A 587 10.24 -11.10 27.61
CA LYS A 587 11.45 -10.32 27.95
C LYS A 587 11.07 -8.88 28.28
N ASN A 588 11.53 -8.36 29.42
CA ASN A 588 11.35 -6.96 29.80
C ASN A 588 12.13 -6.04 28.84
N MET A 589 11.42 -5.08 28.25
CA MET A 589 11.94 -4.10 27.30
C MET A 589 12.14 -2.72 27.91
N GLY A 590 11.61 -2.46 29.11
CA GLY A 590 11.75 -1.20 29.83
C GLY A 590 10.47 -0.73 30.52
N THR A 591 10.63 0.19 31.45
CA THR A 591 9.55 0.88 32.16
C THR A 591 9.27 2.24 31.50
N VAL A 592 8.00 2.59 31.34
CA VAL A 592 7.54 3.87 30.79
C VAL A 592 6.53 4.54 31.72
N SER A 593 6.58 5.88 31.78
CA SER A 593 5.70 6.75 32.58
C SER A 593 5.63 8.13 31.92
N GLY A 594 4.54 8.86 32.13
CA GLY A 594 4.28 10.13 31.44
C GLY A 594 4.25 9.95 29.91
N GLN A 595 4.56 11.02 29.17
CA GLN A 595 4.77 10.90 27.73
C GLN A 595 6.07 10.16 27.44
N PHE A 596 5.99 9.14 26.58
CA PHE A 596 7.14 8.31 26.23
C PHE A 596 7.21 8.02 24.73
N ASN A 597 8.42 7.74 24.27
CA ASN A 597 8.76 7.34 22.91
C ASN A 597 9.99 6.42 22.97
N GLN A 598 9.77 5.12 22.88
CA GLN A 598 10.80 4.10 22.95
C GLN A 598 10.91 3.37 21.61
N VAL A 599 12.13 3.14 21.14
CA VAL A 599 12.39 2.36 19.92
C VAL A 599 12.94 1.00 20.31
N ILE A 600 12.36 -0.06 19.74
CA ILE A 600 12.68 -1.45 20.03
C ILE A 600 12.97 -2.18 18.72
N TRP A 601 14.06 -2.95 18.67
CA TRP A 601 14.30 -3.88 17.57
C TRP A 601 13.39 -5.12 17.71
N VAL A 602 12.60 -5.39 16.68
CA VAL A 602 11.69 -6.54 16.61
C VAL A 602 12.18 -7.47 15.51
N PRO A 603 12.59 -8.71 15.82
CA PRO A 603 12.95 -9.70 14.81
C PRO A 603 11.78 -10.01 13.85
N LYS A 604 12.08 -10.61 12.70
CA LYS A 604 11.05 -11.17 11.82
C LYS A 604 10.31 -12.31 12.54
N GLY A 605 8.99 -12.25 12.59
CA GLY A 605 8.15 -13.30 13.17
C GLY A 605 6.93 -12.77 13.93
N LYS A 606 6.23 -13.70 14.59
CA LYS A 606 5.12 -13.39 15.49
C LYS A 606 5.69 -13.15 16.89
N HIS A 607 5.33 -12.03 17.49
CA HIS A 607 5.82 -11.61 18.80
C HIS A 607 4.66 -11.27 19.73
N ALA A 608 4.69 -11.79 20.95
CA ALA A 608 3.72 -11.44 21.98
C ALA A 608 4.15 -10.17 22.69
N ILE A 609 3.32 -9.13 22.64
CA ILE A 609 3.51 -7.90 23.39
C ILE A 609 2.65 -7.96 24.65
N SER A 610 3.26 -7.78 25.81
CA SER A 610 2.55 -7.70 27.09
C SER A 610 2.96 -6.44 27.84
N ILE A 611 2.00 -5.72 28.39
CA ILE A 611 2.17 -4.50 29.15
C ILE A 611 1.70 -4.77 30.58
N ALA A 612 2.57 -4.58 31.55
CA ALA A 612 2.20 -4.59 32.97
C ALA A 612 1.98 -3.14 33.40
N TYR A 613 0.73 -2.68 33.40
CA TYR A 613 0.35 -1.36 33.89
C TYR A 613 0.10 -1.41 35.40
N LYS A 614 0.64 -0.44 36.13
CA LYS A 614 0.50 -0.31 37.57
C LYS A 614 -0.09 1.06 37.88
N HIS A 615 -1.24 1.07 38.55
CA HIS A 615 -1.87 2.28 39.07
C HIS A 615 -1.68 2.37 40.58
N LYS A 616 -1.30 3.55 41.08
CA LYS A 616 -1.11 3.79 42.52
C LYS A 616 -2.28 4.58 43.10
N THR A 617 -2.38 5.86 42.76
CA THR A 617 -3.41 6.77 43.29
C THR A 617 -3.81 7.82 42.26
N GLY A 618 -5.06 8.28 42.28
CA GLY A 618 -5.53 9.44 41.52
C GLY A 618 -6.09 9.05 40.15
N ALA A 619 -5.66 9.76 39.10
CA ALA A 619 -6.19 9.52 37.76
C ALA A 619 -5.41 8.43 37.01
N ALA A 620 -6.09 7.36 36.57
CA ALA A 620 -5.49 6.27 35.81
C ALA A 620 -5.74 6.40 34.30
N SER A 621 -4.67 6.33 33.50
CA SER A 621 -4.79 6.19 32.04
C SER A 621 -3.53 5.62 31.38
N ILE A 622 -3.75 4.91 30.27
CA ILE A 622 -2.72 4.38 29.40
C ILE A 622 -3.13 4.58 27.94
N ASN A 623 -2.28 5.27 27.19
CA ASN A 623 -2.33 5.35 25.74
C ASN A 623 -0.98 4.87 25.20
N MET A 624 -0.98 3.84 24.36
CA MET A 624 0.23 3.29 23.76
C MET A 624 -0.03 2.86 22.32
N ASN A 625 0.77 3.43 21.43
CA ASN A 625 0.78 3.15 20.01
C ASN A 625 2.08 2.42 19.67
N ILE A 626 2.03 1.56 18.66
CA ILE A 626 3.18 0.77 18.23
C ILE A 626 3.25 0.85 16.72
N GLU A 627 4.30 1.45 16.22
CA GLU A 627 4.45 1.78 14.80
C GLU A 627 5.79 1.34 14.27
N LYS A 628 5.80 0.83 13.05
CA LYS A 628 7.04 0.53 12.35
C LYS A 628 7.74 1.85 12.00
N LEU A 629 9.07 1.93 12.18
CA LEU A 629 9.85 3.17 11.92
C LEU A 629 10.06 3.50 10.44
N ASP A 630 9.30 2.91 9.51
CA ASP A 630 9.39 3.15 8.07
C ASP A 630 8.54 4.34 7.59
N LYS A 631 7.67 4.85 8.47
CA LYS A 631 6.87 6.07 8.28
C LYS A 631 7.55 7.28 8.91
N TRP A 632 7.23 8.46 8.39
CA TRP A 632 7.64 9.71 9.03
C TRP A 632 6.81 9.95 10.30
N PHE A 633 7.51 10.20 11.40
CA PHE A 633 6.88 10.46 12.69
C PHE A 633 7.35 11.80 13.24
N ALA A 634 6.42 12.73 13.44
CA ALA A 634 6.71 14.04 13.96
C ALA A 634 6.17 14.19 15.39
N ARG A 635 7.01 14.70 16.29
CA ARG A 635 6.62 15.16 17.63
C ARG A 635 6.66 16.68 17.65
N TYR A 636 5.50 17.31 17.79
CA TYR A 636 5.36 18.77 17.84
C TYR A 636 5.30 19.26 19.29
N TYR A 637 6.13 20.23 19.64
CA TYR A 637 6.24 20.82 20.97
C TYR A 637 5.71 22.26 20.96
N LYS A 638 5.13 22.71 22.08
CA LYS A 638 4.56 24.06 22.24
C LYS A 638 5.60 25.16 22.49
N ASN A 639 6.86 24.88 22.18
CA ASN A 639 7.99 25.76 22.41
C ASN A 639 9.04 25.53 21.32
N THR A 640 10.04 26.39 21.27
CA THR A 640 11.15 26.33 20.31
C THR A 640 12.35 25.53 20.80
N THR A 641 12.28 24.92 22.00
CA THR A 641 13.41 24.23 22.64
C THR A 641 13.44 22.73 22.39
N LEU A 642 12.44 22.16 21.68
CA LEU A 642 12.31 20.73 21.37
C LEU A 642 12.14 19.86 22.63
N THR A 643 11.55 20.41 23.70
CA THR A 643 11.39 19.74 25.00
C THR A 643 9.96 19.85 25.55
N GLY A 644 9.66 19.04 26.56
CA GLY A 644 8.35 19.02 27.23
C GLY A 644 7.30 18.19 26.49
N ASP A 645 6.04 18.44 26.80
CA ASP A 645 4.91 17.71 26.23
C ASP A 645 4.80 17.95 24.71
N TYR A 646 4.48 16.89 23.97
CA TYR A 646 4.32 16.93 22.52
C TYR A 646 2.99 16.34 22.02
N VAL A 647 2.63 16.72 20.81
CA VAL A 647 1.63 16.05 19.97
C VAL A 647 2.36 15.22 18.93
N ALA A 648 2.08 13.92 18.86
CA ALA A 648 2.68 13.02 17.88
C ALA A 648 1.76 12.84 16.66
N LYS A 649 2.34 12.87 15.45
CA LYS A 649 1.66 12.57 14.19
C LYS A 649 2.47 11.61 13.33
N LEU A 650 1.76 10.69 12.68
CA LEU A 650 2.30 9.78 11.66
C LEU A 650 1.94 10.31 10.27
N TYR A 651 2.89 10.24 9.35
CA TYR A 651 2.72 10.64 7.96
C TYR A 651 3.10 9.47 7.05
N ASP A 652 2.09 8.91 6.36
CA ASP A 652 2.14 7.54 5.82
C ASP A 652 2.43 7.42 4.31
N THR A 653 3.01 8.42 3.64
CA THR A 653 2.92 8.40 2.15
C THR A 653 4.09 8.91 1.33
N GLN A 654 5.25 9.26 1.89
CA GLN A 654 6.24 10.01 1.09
C GLN A 654 7.70 9.58 1.29
N THR A 655 8.42 9.49 0.16
CA THR A 655 9.89 9.46 0.09
C THR A 655 10.48 10.73 0.73
N ALA A 656 9.82 11.87 0.53
CA ALA A 656 10.08 13.15 1.19
C ALA A 656 9.21 13.36 2.45
N PHE A 657 9.51 14.35 3.28
CA PHE A 657 8.63 14.88 4.31
C PHE A 657 8.25 16.31 3.92
N TYR A 658 6.97 16.62 3.75
CA TYR A 658 6.51 17.96 3.41
C TYR A 658 5.30 18.34 4.25
N GLN A 659 5.37 19.49 4.93
CA GLN A 659 4.26 20.14 5.62
C GLN A 659 4.34 21.65 5.40
N ASN A 660 3.18 22.28 5.15
CA ASN A 660 3.05 23.73 5.03
C ASN A 660 1.80 24.15 5.78
N TRP A 661 1.99 24.84 6.90
CA TRP A 661 0.91 25.32 7.75
C TRP A 661 0.53 26.77 7.46
N ALA A 662 1.26 27.45 6.56
CA ALA A 662 1.14 28.89 6.37
C ALA A 662 1.17 29.58 7.75
N TYR A 663 0.21 30.46 8.07
CA TYR A 663 0.10 31.12 9.37
C TYR A 663 -0.63 30.30 10.46
N GLY A 664 -0.80 28.99 10.23
CA GLY A 664 -1.48 28.06 11.13
C GLY A 664 -0.52 27.19 11.93
N SER A 665 -1.07 26.19 12.61
CA SER A 665 -0.29 25.23 13.41
C SER A 665 -0.49 23.79 12.93
N PRO A 666 0.45 22.87 13.25
CA PRO A 666 0.31 21.45 12.93
C PRO A 666 -0.85 20.78 13.64
N ASP A 667 -1.33 21.32 14.76
CA ASP A 667 -2.41 20.77 15.56
C ASP A 667 -3.03 21.86 16.45
N PRO A 668 -4.36 21.83 16.74
CA PRO A 668 -4.98 22.81 17.64
C PRO A 668 -4.35 22.91 19.03
N ALA A 669 -3.67 21.87 19.52
CA ALA A 669 -2.97 21.90 20.80
C ALA A 669 -1.58 22.57 20.72
N ILE A 670 -1.08 22.86 19.52
CA ILE A 670 0.19 23.52 19.23
C ILE A 670 -0.10 24.98 18.84
N PRO A 671 0.61 25.98 19.41
CA PRO A 671 0.42 27.38 19.03
C PRO A 671 0.76 27.61 17.54
N THR A 672 0.22 28.69 16.95
CA THR A 672 0.50 29.10 15.57
C THR A 672 1.97 29.48 15.38
N ASP A 673 2.55 30.11 16.40
CA ASP A 673 3.93 30.58 16.44
C ASP A 673 4.67 29.98 17.65
N ASN A 674 6.00 30.05 17.66
CA ASN A 674 6.85 29.57 18.75
C ASN A 674 6.70 28.06 19.08
N PHE A 675 6.63 27.22 18.06
CA PHE A 675 6.60 25.76 18.21
C PHE A 675 7.83 25.09 17.59
N SER A 676 8.00 23.80 17.84
CA SER A 676 9.08 23.03 17.22
C SER A 676 8.64 21.60 16.94
N ALA A 677 9.39 20.90 16.09
CA ALA A 677 9.11 19.50 15.76
C ALA A 677 10.39 18.66 15.73
N VAL A 678 10.30 17.42 16.24
CA VAL A 678 11.29 16.36 15.96
C VAL A 678 10.64 15.35 15.03
N ILE A 679 11.14 15.27 13.81
CA ILE A 679 10.63 14.43 12.72
C ILE A 679 11.64 13.32 12.43
N GLU A 680 11.23 12.06 12.56
CA GLU A 680 12.14 10.91 12.55
C GLU A 680 11.63 9.79 11.63
N LYS A 681 12.56 9.10 10.95
CA LYS A 681 12.30 7.93 10.10
C LYS A 681 13.58 7.08 9.95
N GLN A 682 13.43 5.76 9.77
CA GLN A 682 14.51 4.95 9.19
C GLN A 682 14.47 5.03 7.66
N TYR A 683 15.55 5.51 7.06
CA TYR A 683 15.73 5.59 5.61
C TYR A 683 16.54 4.39 5.12
N TYR A 684 16.04 3.68 4.10
CA TYR A 684 16.78 2.61 3.44
C TYR A 684 17.56 3.17 2.24
N ALA A 685 18.88 3.17 2.33
CA ALA A 685 19.77 3.46 1.21
C ALA A 685 19.99 2.18 0.39
N PRO A 686 19.45 2.05 -0.83
CA PRO A 686 19.55 0.81 -1.61
C PRO A 686 20.97 0.48 -2.08
N LYS A 687 21.87 1.48 -2.18
CA LYS A 687 23.25 1.32 -2.64
C LYS A 687 24.17 2.21 -1.82
N ALA A 688 25.41 1.75 -1.63
CA ALA A 688 26.46 2.60 -1.07
C ALA A 688 26.89 3.63 -2.11
N GLN A 689 26.53 4.90 -1.91
CA GLN A 689 26.82 6.01 -2.82
C GLN A 689 26.61 7.36 -2.14
N ASN A 690 26.86 8.44 -2.87
CA ASN A 690 26.50 9.78 -2.45
C ASN A 690 24.99 10.02 -2.61
N TYR A 691 24.39 10.65 -1.60
CA TYR A 691 23.00 11.10 -1.60
C TYR A 691 22.93 12.61 -1.36
N ASN A 692 22.04 13.29 -2.06
CA ASN A 692 21.67 14.68 -1.79
C ASN A 692 20.65 14.71 -0.65
N ILE A 693 21.02 15.37 0.44
CA ILE A 693 20.18 15.65 1.59
C ILE A 693 19.66 17.06 1.42
N VAL A 694 18.39 17.18 1.02
CA VAL A 694 17.77 18.45 0.70
C VAL A 694 16.73 18.82 1.76
N GLY A 695 16.65 20.10 2.09
CA GLY A 695 15.65 20.61 3.02
C GLY A 695 15.29 22.05 2.77
N ARG A 696 14.04 22.43 3.08
CA ARG A 696 13.55 23.80 3.08
C ARG A 696 12.73 24.00 4.34
N ALA A 697 13.08 24.99 5.16
CA ALA A 697 12.29 25.36 6.34
C ALA A 697 12.02 26.85 6.35
N ASP A 698 10.86 27.20 6.86
CA ASP A 698 10.48 28.52 7.35
C ASP A 698 9.90 28.25 8.75
N ASP A 699 10.59 28.53 9.86
CA ASP A 699 11.87 29.25 9.97
C ASP A 699 13.17 28.41 9.79
N GLY A 700 13.44 27.44 10.68
CA GLY A 700 14.77 26.81 10.77
C GLY A 700 14.73 25.31 11.03
N MET A 701 15.76 24.58 10.57
CA MET A 701 15.88 23.14 10.73
C MET A 701 17.30 22.61 10.99
N ARG A 702 17.40 21.40 11.53
CA ARG A 702 18.65 20.64 11.64
C ARG A 702 18.39 19.23 11.17
N VAL A 703 19.26 18.71 10.32
CA VAL A 703 19.19 17.33 9.87
C VAL A 703 20.36 16.55 10.44
N THR A 704 20.04 15.41 11.04
CA THR A 704 20.99 14.44 11.57
C THR A 704 20.73 13.08 10.92
N ILE A 705 21.79 12.44 10.41
CA ILE A 705 21.75 11.07 9.88
C ILE A 705 22.72 10.21 10.69
N ASP A 706 22.24 9.11 11.27
CA ASP A 706 22.98 8.22 12.18
C ASP A 706 23.68 8.95 13.34
N GLY A 707 23.02 9.96 13.89
CA GLY A 707 23.57 10.78 14.97
C GLY A 707 24.58 11.85 14.50
N ARG A 708 25.00 11.84 13.23
CA ARG A 708 25.87 12.87 12.63
C ARG A 708 25.04 14.03 12.08
N VAL A 709 25.37 15.26 12.49
CA VAL A 709 24.77 16.47 11.92
C VAL A 709 25.21 16.64 10.47
N VAL A 710 24.25 16.73 9.56
CA VAL A 710 24.48 17.07 8.15
C VAL A 710 24.53 18.59 7.99
N PHE A 711 23.53 19.28 8.54
CA PHE A 711 23.50 20.74 8.64
C PHE A 711 22.60 21.17 9.80
N ASP A 712 22.84 22.38 10.31
CA ASP A 712 22.05 23.01 11.38
C ASP A 712 21.86 24.50 11.06
N ASN A 713 20.64 24.87 10.70
CA ASN A 713 20.24 26.25 10.45
C ASN A 713 19.07 26.67 11.36
N ARG A 714 18.85 25.98 12.50
CA ARG A 714 17.70 26.22 13.40
C ARG A 714 17.58 27.65 13.94
N ASN A 715 18.67 28.42 13.90
CA ASN A 715 18.69 29.82 14.35
C ASN A 715 18.15 30.83 13.32
N GLN A 716 17.88 30.40 12.08
CA GLN A 716 17.32 31.27 11.05
C GLN A 716 15.85 31.59 11.34
N THR A 717 15.38 32.73 10.82
CA THR A 717 14.01 33.26 10.96
C THR A 717 13.37 33.60 9.62
N TYR A 718 13.81 32.91 8.57
CA TYR A 718 13.37 33.10 7.19
C TYR A 718 13.61 31.82 6.41
N VAL A 719 12.86 31.65 5.32
CA VAL A 719 13.00 30.53 4.40
C VAL A 719 14.46 30.26 4.00
N ARG A 720 14.99 29.09 4.33
CA ARG A 720 16.30 28.62 3.85
C ARG A 720 16.18 27.28 3.15
N GLU A 721 16.84 27.17 1.99
CA GLU A 721 16.99 25.93 1.24
C GLU A 721 18.40 25.37 1.35
N GLU A 722 18.49 24.08 1.58
CA GLU A 722 19.73 23.34 1.79
C GLU A 722 19.84 22.19 0.80
N ASN A 723 21.08 21.89 0.43
CA ASN A 723 21.45 20.69 -0.30
C ASN A 723 22.88 20.30 0.11
N TYR A 724 23.03 19.13 0.73
CA TYR A 724 24.33 18.58 1.11
C TYR A 724 24.51 17.18 0.54
N VAL A 725 25.69 16.91 -0.01
CA VAL A 725 26.04 15.57 -0.48
C VAL A 725 26.64 14.77 0.66
N VAL A 726 26.01 13.64 1.00
CA VAL A 726 26.45 12.73 2.08
C VAL A 726 26.62 11.32 1.51
N ALA A 727 27.77 10.70 1.77
CA ALA A 727 27.99 9.29 1.46
C ALA A 727 27.24 8.40 2.47
N LEU A 728 26.34 7.55 1.99
CA LEU A 728 25.62 6.56 2.80
C LEU A 728 26.06 5.15 2.38
N THR A 729 26.12 4.23 3.34
CA THR A 729 26.29 2.79 3.05
C THR A 729 24.99 2.19 2.53
N ALA A 730 25.01 0.99 1.96
CA ALA A 730 23.77 0.27 1.68
C ALA A 730 23.15 -0.23 3.00
N GLY A 731 21.86 -0.01 3.20
CA GLY A 731 21.13 -0.44 4.41
C GLY A 731 20.30 0.67 5.06
N TRP A 732 19.91 0.43 6.31
CA TRP A 732 19.04 1.32 7.08
C TRP A 732 19.83 2.39 7.84
N HIS A 733 19.37 3.63 7.73
CA HIS A 733 19.97 4.83 8.34
C HIS A 733 18.92 5.58 9.17
N ASN A 734 19.31 6.07 10.35
CA ASN A 734 18.43 6.84 11.22
C ASN A 734 18.42 8.30 10.77
N VAL A 735 17.26 8.84 10.38
CA VAL A 735 17.11 10.23 9.97
C VAL A 735 16.30 10.97 11.01
N LYS A 736 16.82 12.11 11.46
CA LYS A 736 16.15 13.04 12.37
C LYS A 736 16.23 14.46 11.82
N VAL A 737 15.07 15.09 11.67
CA VAL A 737 14.90 16.50 11.30
C VAL A 737 14.31 17.23 12.50
N GLU A 738 15.05 18.19 13.06
CA GLU A 738 14.58 19.07 14.12
C GLU A 738 14.19 20.40 13.47
N TYR A 739 12.91 20.78 13.54
CA TYR A 739 12.36 22.00 12.97
C TYR A 739 11.94 22.96 14.08
N VAL A 740 12.14 24.26 13.88
CA VAL A 740 11.78 25.33 14.81
C VAL A 740 11.03 26.41 14.04
N GLU A 741 9.86 26.76 14.56
CA GLU A 741 9.03 27.88 14.12
C GLU A 741 8.99 28.95 15.21
N ARG A 742 9.26 30.21 14.87
CA ARG A 742 9.23 31.33 15.82
C ARG A 742 8.06 32.25 15.53
N THR A 743 7.97 32.76 14.32
CA THR A 743 6.94 33.73 13.93
C THR A 743 6.66 33.66 12.43
N GLY A 744 5.39 33.77 12.05
CA GLY A 744 5.00 34.00 10.66
C GLY A 744 4.52 32.73 9.97
N ALA A 745 5.06 32.46 8.79
CA ALA A 745 4.61 31.32 7.99
C ALA A 745 5.46 30.08 8.29
N ALA A 746 4.80 28.99 8.66
CA ALA A 746 5.45 27.76 9.08
C ALA A 746 5.44 26.71 7.95
N SER A 747 6.62 26.28 7.49
CA SER A 747 6.75 25.19 6.52
C SER A 747 8.04 24.39 6.68
N VAL A 748 7.97 23.10 6.39
CA VAL A 748 9.12 22.19 6.40
C VAL A 748 9.02 21.17 5.27
N ASP A 749 10.09 21.06 4.50
CA ASP A 749 10.29 20.11 3.42
C ASP A 749 11.66 19.45 3.57
N PHE A 750 11.73 18.13 3.40
CA PHE A 750 12.95 17.36 3.53
C PHE A 750 12.93 16.14 2.60
N ASN A 751 14.03 15.87 1.92
CA ASN A 751 14.14 14.68 1.06
C ASN A 751 15.59 14.14 0.99
N ILE A 752 15.72 12.85 0.69
CA ILE A 752 16.99 12.17 0.47
C ILE A 752 16.96 11.53 -0.92
N LEU A 753 17.83 12.01 -1.80
CA LEU A 753 17.84 11.62 -3.21
C LEU A 753 19.21 11.01 -3.57
N PRO A 754 19.28 9.97 -4.42
CA PRO A 754 20.56 9.51 -4.95
C PRO A 754 21.28 10.64 -5.70
N SER A 755 22.58 10.81 -5.51
CA SER A 755 23.32 11.89 -6.15
C SER A 755 23.70 11.54 -7.58
N ASN A 756 23.14 12.28 -8.55
CA ASN A 756 23.37 12.11 -9.99
C ASN A 756 24.03 13.34 -10.65
N THR A 757 24.64 14.25 -9.88
CA THR A 757 25.17 15.59 -10.24
C THR A 757 24.24 16.73 -9.85
N TRP A 758 23.09 16.90 -10.51
CA TRP A 758 22.15 17.99 -10.24
C TRP A 758 20.91 17.54 -9.48
N VAL A 759 20.39 18.41 -8.61
CA VAL A 759 19.04 18.30 -8.02
C VAL A 759 18.20 19.47 -8.52
N ALA A 760 17.05 19.17 -9.12
CA ALA A 760 16.06 20.15 -9.53
C ALA A 760 14.91 20.19 -8.51
N ARG A 761 14.51 21.39 -8.09
CA ARG A 761 13.26 21.67 -7.37
C ARG A 761 12.34 22.45 -8.31
N TYR A 762 11.23 21.85 -8.73
CA TYR A 762 10.20 22.50 -9.56
C TYR A 762 9.06 22.97 -8.68
N TYR A 763 8.70 24.24 -8.77
CA TYR A 763 7.66 24.89 -7.97
C TYR A 763 6.45 25.21 -8.84
N PRO A 764 5.21 24.98 -8.37
CA PRO A 764 4.01 25.22 -9.15
C PRO A 764 3.63 26.71 -9.28
N THR A 765 4.55 27.62 -8.95
CA THR A 765 4.32 29.06 -8.94
C THR A 765 5.46 29.80 -9.63
N ASN A 766 5.21 31.07 -9.96
CA ASN A 766 6.17 31.98 -10.58
C ASN A 766 7.16 32.64 -9.58
N ASN A 767 7.20 32.19 -8.33
CA ASN A 767 7.96 32.85 -7.25
C ASN A 767 8.66 31.88 -6.28
N PHE A 768 9.01 30.67 -6.74
CA PHE A 768 9.72 29.65 -5.93
C PHE A 768 8.98 29.26 -4.64
N SER A 769 7.66 29.15 -4.70
CA SER A 769 6.81 28.77 -3.56
C SER A 769 5.84 27.63 -3.91
N GLY A 770 5.08 27.16 -2.92
CA GLY A 770 4.27 25.95 -3.05
C GLY A 770 5.05 24.66 -2.79
N ARG A 771 4.42 23.50 -3.00
CA ARG A 771 5.03 22.18 -2.78
C ARG A 771 5.91 21.81 -3.98
N PRO A 772 7.25 21.72 -3.82
CA PRO A 772 8.11 21.44 -4.96
C PRO A 772 8.12 19.96 -5.32
N VAL A 773 8.41 19.67 -6.59
CA VAL A 773 8.78 18.33 -7.08
C VAL A 773 10.29 18.25 -7.22
N TYR A 774 10.89 17.18 -6.69
CA TYR A 774 12.32 16.94 -6.75
C TYR A 774 12.69 15.97 -7.86
N LYS A 775 13.70 16.32 -8.67
CA LYS A 775 14.34 15.38 -9.62
C LYS A 775 15.86 15.43 -9.50
N THR A 776 16.51 14.37 -9.95
CA THR A 776 17.98 14.32 -10.07
C THR A 776 18.37 14.00 -11.50
N MET A 777 19.49 14.55 -11.96
CA MET A 777 19.93 14.44 -13.36
C MET A 777 21.44 14.67 -13.49
N SER A 778 22.04 14.02 -14.49
CA SER A 778 23.46 14.18 -14.86
C SER A 778 23.77 15.51 -15.53
N ASN A 779 22.81 16.05 -16.24
CA ASN A 779 22.93 17.25 -17.05
C ASN A 779 21.56 17.93 -17.14
N ILE A 780 21.57 19.24 -17.35
CA ILE A 780 20.36 20.05 -17.54
C ILE A 780 20.17 20.21 -19.05
N ASN A 781 19.17 19.53 -19.61
CA ASN A 781 18.78 19.61 -21.02
C ASN A 781 17.30 19.23 -21.19
N ASP A 782 16.44 19.89 -20.42
CA ASP A 782 15.01 19.65 -20.39
C ASP A 782 14.30 20.44 -21.49
N ASN A 783 13.35 19.79 -22.18
CA ASN A 783 12.46 20.42 -23.14
C ASN A 783 11.06 19.84 -22.96
N TRP A 784 10.17 20.62 -22.36
CA TRP A 784 8.80 20.19 -22.05
C TRP A 784 7.81 20.59 -23.15
N GLY A 785 8.19 21.44 -24.10
CA GLY A 785 7.26 22.03 -25.06
C GLY A 785 6.12 22.73 -24.30
N ALA A 786 4.86 22.48 -24.69
CA ALA A 786 3.68 23.01 -24.00
C ALA A 786 3.30 22.23 -22.70
N GLY A 787 4.15 21.28 -22.27
CA GLY A 787 3.94 20.47 -21.08
C GLY A 787 4.67 21.02 -19.85
N SER A 788 4.73 20.20 -18.80
CA SER A 788 5.39 20.54 -17.53
C SER A 788 6.32 19.40 -17.09
N PRO A 789 7.26 19.66 -16.16
CA PRO A 789 8.15 18.64 -15.61
C PRO A 789 7.44 17.53 -14.83
N ASP A 790 6.25 17.77 -14.30
CA ASP A 790 5.47 16.79 -13.52
C ASP A 790 3.98 17.17 -13.56
N PRO A 791 3.03 16.22 -13.54
CA PRO A 791 1.59 16.52 -13.52
C PRO A 791 1.13 17.46 -12.39
N SER A 792 1.85 17.58 -11.28
CA SER A 792 1.52 18.54 -10.22
C SER A 792 2.08 19.95 -10.45
N ILE A 793 2.84 20.16 -11.53
CA ILE A 793 3.38 21.45 -11.95
C ILE A 793 2.55 21.91 -13.17
N PRO A 794 2.04 23.16 -13.17
CA PRO A 794 1.31 23.69 -14.32
C PRO A 794 2.22 23.80 -15.55
N SER A 795 1.64 23.76 -16.75
CA SER A 795 2.37 23.94 -18.01
C SER A 795 3.03 25.33 -18.12
N ASP A 796 2.38 26.35 -17.56
CA ASP A 796 2.83 27.74 -17.59
C ASP A 796 2.96 28.29 -16.16
N ASN A 797 3.68 29.40 -15.98
CA ASN A 797 3.84 30.13 -14.72
C ASN A 797 4.46 29.31 -13.57
N PHE A 798 5.42 28.45 -13.89
CA PHE A 798 6.17 27.66 -12.92
C PHE A 798 7.63 28.11 -12.82
N THR A 799 8.29 27.77 -11.71
CA THR A 799 9.72 28.06 -11.50
C THR A 799 10.49 26.80 -11.18
N ALA A 800 11.80 26.80 -11.44
CA ALA A 800 12.68 25.70 -11.08
C ALA A 800 14.01 26.22 -10.52
N ARG A 801 14.56 25.50 -9.53
CA ARG A 801 15.91 25.73 -9.01
C ARG A 801 16.73 24.45 -9.13
N TYR A 802 17.82 24.50 -9.89
CA TYR A 802 18.78 23.41 -10.04
C TYR A 802 20.00 23.70 -9.19
N GLU A 803 20.44 22.74 -8.38
CA GLU A 803 21.62 22.86 -7.54
C GLU A 803 22.59 21.70 -7.75
N ALA A 804 23.88 22.03 -7.82
CA ALA A 804 24.97 21.06 -7.82
C ALA A 804 26.22 21.67 -7.15
N THR A 805 27.04 20.82 -6.55
CA THR A 805 28.43 21.17 -6.24
C THR A 805 29.32 20.49 -7.26
N LEU A 806 29.91 21.27 -8.16
CA LEU A 806 30.76 20.76 -9.23
C LEU A 806 32.23 20.93 -8.83
N ASN A 807 33.03 19.89 -9.02
CA ASN A 807 34.47 19.95 -8.79
C ASN A 807 35.18 20.41 -10.08
N MET A 808 35.76 21.61 -10.04
CA MET A 808 36.58 22.17 -11.09
C MET A 808 37.99 21.58 -10.99
N ALA A 809 38.40 20.81 -12.00
CA ALA A 809 39.67 20.06 -11.96
C ALA A 809 40.92 20.97 -12.03
N LYS A 810 40.77 22.18 -12.58
CA LYS A 810 41.85 23.15 -12.83
C LYS A 810 41.38 24.57 -12.55
N ASP A 811 42.31 25.43 -12.15
CA ASP A 811 42.12 26.87 -12.22
C ASP A 811 42.00 27.31 -13.68
N GLY A 812 41.12 28.27 -13.95
CA GLY A 812 41.05 28.95 -15.25
C GLY A 812 39.63 29.33 -15.67
N ASN A 813 39.46 29.59 -16.95
CA ASN A 813 38.19 30.05 -17.50
C ASN A 813 37.29 28.86 -17.86
N TYR A 814 36.02 28.95 -17.49
CA TYR A 814 34.99 28.00 -17.85
C TYR A 814 33.91 28.72 -18.65
N GLU A 815 33.54 28.15 -19.79
CA GLU A 815 32.47 28.68 -20.63
C GLU A 815 31.17 27.96 -20.28
N MET A 816 30.18 28.76 -19.85
CA MET A 816 28.80 28.35 -19.66
C MET A 816 28.03 28.59 -20.97
N THR A 817 27.29 27.59 -21.44
CA THR A 817 26.43 27.71 -22.62
C THR A 817 25.09 27.06 -22.35
N GLY A 818 24.02 27.61 -22.93
CA GLY A 818 22.69 27.02 -22.78
C GLY A 818 21.58 27.81 -23.43
N ARG A 819 20.36 27.42 -23.08
CA ARG A 819 19.11 28.02 -23.52
C ARG A 819 18.13 28.01 -22.36
N ALA A 820 17.39 29.09 -22.18
CA ALA A 820 16.18 29.12 -21.37
C ALA A 820 15.03 29.70 -22.18
N ASP A 821 13.87 29.12 -22.01
CA ASP A 821 12.60 29.56 -22.58
C ASP A 821 11.63 29.36 -21.41
N ASP A 822 11.37 30.34 -20.54
CA ASP A 822 11.66 31.78 -20.68
C ASP A 822 12.93 32.31 -19.95
N ARG A 823 12.91 32.45 -18.62
CA ARG A 823 13.90 33.26 -17.87
C ARG A 823 14.96 32.42 -17.19
N ILE A 824 16.17 32.96 -17.03
CA ILE A 824 17.26 32.28 -16.33
C ILE A 824 18.14 33.21 -15.49
N ARG A 825 18.59 32.69 -14.34
CA ARG A 825 19.66 33.27 -13.53
C ARG A 825 20.61 32.18 -13.05
N VAL A 826 21.91 32.40 -13.17
CA VAL A 826 22.97 31.48 -12.76
C VAL A 826 23.75 32.11 -11.61
N LYS A 827 23.88 31.38 -10.50
CA LYS A 827 24.69 31.75 -9.34
C LYS A 827 25.80 30.74 -9.12
N VAL A 828 27.01 31.23 -8.82
CA VAL A 828 28.17 30.41 -8.42
C VAL A 828 28.68 30.93 -7.08
N ASP A 829 28.80 30.04 -6.11
CA ASP A 829 29.19 30.34 -4.72
C ASP A 829 28.39 31.50 -4.08
N GLY A 830 27.09 31.55 -4.43
CA GLY A 830 26.16 32.57 -3.96
C GLY A 830 26.16 33.88 -4.76
N GLN A 831 27.11 34.09 -5.67
CA GLN A 831 27.19 35.29 -6.51
C GLN A 831 26.45 35.06 -7.84
N VAL A 832 25.65 36.03 -8.29
CA VAL A 832 25.04 36.00 -9.62
C VAL A 832 26.13 36.24 -10.67
N VAL A 833 26.38 35.24 -11.52
CA VAL A 833 27.40 35.32 -12.58
C VAL A 833 26.80 35.51 -13.97
N TYR A 834 25.51 35.20 -14.14
CA TYR A 834 24.76 35.44 -15.37
C TYR A 834 23.28 35.61 -15.04
N GLU A 835 22.62 36.58 -15.66
CA GLU A 835 21.18 36.81 -15.48
C GLU A 835 20.54 37.32 -16.77
N GLN A 836 19.49 36.63 -17.20
CA GLN A 836 18.57 37.08 -18.24
C GLN A 836 17.15 36.82 -17.74
N TRP A 837 16.62 37.76 -16.95
CA TRP A 837 15.34 37.63 -16.27
C TRP A 837 14.16 38.25 -17.04
N THR A 838 14.18 38.16 -18.36
CA THR A 838 13.14 38.67 -19.27
C THR A 838 12.49 37.51 -20.01
N ALA A 839 11.16 37.57 -20.18
CA ALA A 839 10.41 36.55 -20.91
C ALA A 839 10.90 36.42 -22.38
N GLY A 840 10.86 35.21 -22.92
CA GLY A 840 11.28 34.86 -24.28
C GLY A 840 12.43 33.86 -24.34
N LEU A 841 12.71 33.37 -25.56
CA LEU A 841 13.79 32.44 -25.84
C LEU A 841 15.18 33.09 -25.68
N ASN A 842 15.90 32.69 -24.64
CA ASN A 842 17.22 33.20 -24.27
C ASN A 842 18.31 32.15 -24.48
N ASN A 843 19.06 32.24 -25.58
CA ASN A 843 20.31 31.49 -25.77
C ASN A 843 21.47 32.26 -25.16
N TYR A 844 22.36 31.59 -24.43
CA TYR A 844 23.44 32.26 -23.72
C TYR A 844 24.77 31.53 -23.82
N LYS A 845 25.84 32.32 -23.76
CA LYS A 845 27.24 31.90 -23.72
C LYS A 845 28.03 32.92 -22.91
N GLU A 846 28.60 32.49 -21.79
CA GLU A 846 29.32 33.37 -20.85
C GLU A 846 30.60 32.68 -20.36
N THR A 847 31.71 33.41 -20.20
CA THR A 847 32.97 32.85 -19.71
C THR A 847 33.27 33.38 -18.32
N ILE A 848 33.38 32.49 -17.34
CA ILE A 848 33.63 32.83 -15.94
C ILE A 848 34.96 32.23 -15.44
N PRO A 849 35.77 32.98 -14.68
CA PRO A 849 36.95 32.41 -14.04
C PRO A 849 36.54 31.58 -12.83
N LEU A 850 37.03 30.35 -12.73
CA LEU A 850 36.84 29.49 -11.55
C LEU A 850 38.18 28.93 -11.07
N THR A 851 38.30 28.84 -9.76
CA THR A 851 39.42 28.15 -9.11
C THR A 851 39.26 26.64 -9.18
N LYS A 852 40.35 25.90 -9.02
CA LYS A 852 40.33 24.46 -8.79
C LYS A 852 39.64 24.19 -7.46
N GLY A 853 38.66 23.29 -7.46
CA GLY A 853 37.95 22.88 -6.25
C GLY A 853 36.44 22.80 -6.44
N ASN A 854 35.73 22.65 -5.33
CA ASN A 854 34.28 22.54 -5.34
C ASN A 854 33.64 23.92 -5.40
N HIS A 855 32.77 24.13 -6.39
CA HIS A 855 31.98 25.34 -6.55
C HIS A 855 30.48 25.00 -6.50
N LYS A 856 29.69 25.77 -5.75
CA LYS A 856 28.24 25.59 -5.66
C LYS A 856 27.54 26.34 -6.78
N PHE A 857 26.84 25.62 -7.64
CA PHE A 857 26.01 26.17 -8.72
C PHE A 857 24.55 26.17 -8.31
N ILE A 858 23.86 27.28 -8.60
CA ILE A 858 22.40 27.41 -8.52
C ILE A 858 21.90 28.00 -9.84
N ILE A 859 21.05 27.26 -10.56
CA ILE A 859 20.38 27.73 -11.78
C ILE A 859 18.91 27.96 -11.43
N GLU A 860 18.45 29.20 -11.52
CA GLU A 860 17.05 29.58 -11.36
C GLU A 860 16.44 29.75 -12.74
N TYR A 861 15.27 29.15 -12.94
CA TYR A 861 14.50 29.18 -14.18
C TYR A 861 13.04 29.55 -13.89
N MET A 862 12.42 30.30 -14.79
CA MET A 862 10.99 30.59 -14.75
C MET A 862 10.42 30.39 -16.15
N GLU A 863 9.34 29.61 -16.22
CA GLU A 863 8.43 29.58 -17.36
C GLU A 863 7.35 30.63 -17.13
N ASP A 864 7.18 31.56 -18.05
CA ASP A 864 6.05 32.47 -18.07
C ASP A 864 4.87 31.78 -18.77
N THR A 865 4.94 31.68 -20.10
CA THR A 865 3.88 31.09 -20.93
C THR A 865 4.44 30.50 -22.22
N GLY A 866 3.85 29.40 -22.70
CA GLY A 866 4.13 28.89 -24.04
C GLY A 866 4.93 27.60 -24.01
N SER A 867 6.17 27.63 -24.51
CA SER A 867 7.01 26.44 -24.59
C SER A 867 8.14 26.50 -23.58
N ALA A 868 8.17 25.54 -22.68
CA ALA A 868 9.16 25.48 -21.61
C ALA A 868 10.39 24.65 -22.02
N ALA A 869 11.58 25.24 -21.91
CA ALA A 869 12.85 24.53 -22.11
C ALA A 869 14.02 25.15 -21.34
N LEU A 870 14.92 24.30 -20.83
CA LEU A 870 16.15 24.71 -20.15
C LEU A 870 17.32 23.77 -20.47
N SER A 871 18.44 24.33 -20.90
CA SER A 871 19.72 23.62 -21.00
C SER A 871 20.85 24.43 -20.38
N PHE A 872 21.77 23.75 -19.70
CA PHE A 872 22.98 24.34 -19.11
C PHE A 872 24.16 23.39 -19.26
N ASN A 873 25.24 23.88 -19.87
CA ASN A 873 26.52 23.21 -20.00
C ASN A 873 27.63 24.13 -19.48
N ILE A 874 28.66 23.56 -18.86
CA ILE A 874 29.86 24.28 -18.43
C ILE A 874 31.11 23.48 -18.83
N ASN A 875 32.04 24.11 -19.54
CA ASN A 875 33.25 23.45 -20.05
C ASN A 875 34.49 24.28 -19.73
N TYR A 876 35.59 23.63 -19.32
CA TYR A 876 36.88 24.29 -19.19
C TYR A 876 37.36 24.75 -20.57
N VAL A 877 37.72 26.03 -20.67
CA VAL A 877 38.29 26.60 -21.88
C VAL A 877 39.75 26.93 -21.60
N THR A 878 40.65 26.25 -22.29
CA THR A 878 42.08 26.60 -22.31
C THR A 878 42.21 28.00 -22.94
N GLY A 879 42.46 29.02 -22.13
CA GLY A 879 42.76 30.37 -22.58
C GLY A 879 44.27 30.65 -22.60
N ILE A 880 44.63 31.93 -22.64
CA ILE A 880 46.02 32.39 -22.49
C ILE A 880 46.38 32.37 -21.00
N GLU A 881 47.32 31.52 -20.61
CA GLU A 881 47.86 31.45 -19.24
C GLU A 881 49.27 32.06 -19.21
N GLN A 882 49.50 33.09 -18.38
CA GLN A 882 50.82 33.72 -18.22
C GLN A 882 51.31 33.60 -16.79
N ASN A 883 52.35 32.79 -16.59
CA ASN A 883 52.96 32.53 -15.29
C ASN A 883 54.26 33.32 -15.16
N TYR A 884 54.42 34.07 -14.07
CA TYR A 884 55.59 34.90 -13.83
C TYR A 884 56.36 34.43 -12.59
N THR A 885 57.64 34.11 -12.78
CA THR A 885 58.55 33.74 -11.70
C THR A 885 59.78 34.64 -11.72
N THR A 886 60.32 34.93 -10.54
CA THR A 886 61.56 35.71 -10.40
C THR A 886 62.67 34.78 -9.92
N MET A 887 63.82 34.79 -10.60
CA MET A 887 64.95 33.91 -10.29
C MET A 887 66.14 34.71 -9.78
N PRO A 888 66.54 34.56 -8.50
CA PRO A 888 67.68 35.26 -7.95
C PRO A 888 69.02 34.69 -8.47
N TYR A 889 69.99 35.56 -8.72
CA TYR A 889 71.36 35.21 -9.08
C TYR A 889 72.37 35.86 -8.13
N ASN A 890 73.47 35.15 -7.83
CA ASN A 890 74.48 35.57 -6.86
C ASN A 890 75.47 36.65 -7.38
N TYR A 891 75.00 37.55 -8.25
CA TYR A 891 75.76 38.67 -8.77
C TYR A 891 74.94 39.95 -8.65
N THR A 892 75.58 41.06 -8.28
CA THR A 892 75.01 42.39 -8.54
C THR A 892 75.06 42.68 -10.04
N LEU A 893 74.14 43.51 -10.56
CA LEU A 893 74.14 43.89 -11.99
C LEU A 893 75.50 44.46 -12.43
N ALA A 894 76.14 45.25 -11.58
CA ALA A 894 77.47 45.83 -11.84
C ALA A 894 78.57 44.76 -11.98
N SER A 895 78.59 43.76 -11.09
CA SER A 895 79.58 42.67 -11.15
C SER A 895 79.38 41.76 -12.36
N ALA A 896 78.12 41.48 -12.73
CA ALA A 896 77.79 40.74 -13.94
C ALA A 896 78.19 41.51 -15.22
N LEU A 897 77.93 42.81 -15.26
CA LEU A 897 78.31 43.69 -16.36
C LEU A 897 79.82 43.74 -16.56
N ALA A 898 80.61 43.86 -15.48
CA ALA A 898 82.06 43.85 -15.57
C ALA A 898 82.59 42.55 -16.20
N LYS A 899 82.04 41.39 -15.81
CA LYS A 899 82.37 40.09 -16.41
C LYS A 899 82.00 40.00 -17.88
N GLN A 900 80.85 40.55 -18.26
CA GLN A 900 80.42 40.63 -19.66
C GLN A 900 81.37 41.48 -20.51
N MET A 901 81.77 42.64 -20.00
CA MET A 901 82.70 43.55 -20.70
C MET A 901 84.13 42.98 -20.83
N ALA A 902 84.52 42.07 -19.94
CA ALA A 902 85.83 41.40 -19.97
C ALA A 902 85.90 40.24 -20.99
N GLY A 903 84.81 39.88 -21.65
CA GLY A 903 84.78 38.84 -22.68
C GLY A 903 85.67 39.16 -23.89
N SER A 904 86.14 38.12 -24.59
CA SER A 904 86.92 38.25 -25.83
C SER A 904 86.28 37.42 -26.95
N PRO A 905 85.68 38.05 -27.98
CA PRO A 905 85.48 39.50 -28.12
C PRO A 905 84.48 40.05 -27.08
N PRO A 906 84.58 41.35 -26.72
CA PRO A 906 83.60 41.99 -25.85
C PRO A 906 82.22 42.06 -26.55
N PRO A 907 81.13 42.33 -25.81
CA PRO A 907 79.80 42.51 -26.39
C PRO A 907 79.81 43.49 -27.57
N GLN A 908 79.12 43.12 -28.65
CA GLN A 908 79.11 43.84 -29.91
C GLN A 908 77.73 44.40 -30.23
N THR A 909 77.69 45.36 -31.16
CA THR A 909 76.48 45.97 -31.69
C THR A 909 76.67 46.31 -33.15
N SER A 910 75.57 46.32 -33.90
CA SER A 910 75.53 46.85 -35.28
C SER A 910 75.35 48.37 -35.30
N VAL A 911 75.02 48.99 -34.16
CA VAL A 911 74.87 50.44 -34.02
C VAL A 911 76.25 51.08 -33.84
N LYS A 912 76.66 51.85 -34.85
CA LYS A 912 77.98 52.49 -34.86
C LYS A 912 77.96 53.78 -34.04
N PRO A 913 79.05 54.10 -33.31
CA PRO A 913 79.24 55.43 -32.76
C PRO A 913 79.13 56.51 -33.85
N PRO A 914 78.54 57.67 -33.54
CA PRO A 914 78.34 58.75 -34.52
C PRO A 914 79.66 59.32 -35.03
N ASN A 915 80.75 59.15 -34.25
CA ASN A 915 82.08 59.59 -34.60
C ASN A 915 83.06 58.43 -34.49
N ASN A 916 83.93 58.27 -35.49
CA ASN A 916 84.95 57.22 -35.54
C ASN A 916 86.27 57.86 -35.96
N TYR A 917 87.30 57.66 -35.15
CA TYR A 917 88.60 58.28 -35.29
C TYR A 917 89.71 57.23 -35.36
N VAL A 918 90.71 57.50 -36.18
CA VAL A 918 91.99 56.77 -36.22
C VAL A 918 93.14 57.76 -36.11
N ARG A 919 94.17 57.42 -35.34
CA ARG A 919 95.33 58.29 -35.14
C ARG A 919 96.14 58.36 -36.45
N SER A 920 96.56 59.57 -36.82
CA SER A 920 97.16 59.83 -38.15
C SER A 920 98.42 59.04 -38.45
N ASN A 921 99.22 58.66 -37.44
CA ASN A 921 100.43 57.86 -37.63
C ASN A 921 100.15 56.46 -38.23
N PHE A 922 98.91 55.97 -38.11
CA PHE A 922 98.49 54.70 -38.70
C PHE A 922 97.90 54.83 -40.12
N VAL A 923 97.83 56.05 -40.67
CA VAL A 923 97.20 56.31 -41.97
C VAL A 923 98.14 57.10 -42.85
N THR A 924 98.55 56.50 -43.97
CA THR A 924 99.24 57.22 -45.03
C THR A 924 98.19 57.87 -45.93
N LEU A 925 98.19 59.20 -46.03
CA LEU A 925 97.27 59.91 -46.92
C LEU A 925 97.60 59.63 -48.39
N ASN A 926 96.56 59.45 -49.21
CA ASN A 926 96.71 59.43 -50.66
C ASN A 926 96.87 60.87 -51.19
N THR A 927 97.44 61.03 -52.39
CA THR A 927 97.58 62.33 -53.07
C THR A 927 96.22 63.06 -53.12
N GLY A 928 96.14 64.27 -52.56
CA GLY A 928 94.91 65.05 -52.44
C GLY A 928 94.19 64.96 -51.08
N GLY A 929 94.63 64.10 -50.16
CA GLY A 929 94.29 64.14 -48.72
C GLY A 929 92.87 63.71 -48.32
N ALA A 930 91.93 63.51 -49.26
CA ALA A 930 90.55 63.11 -48.98
C ALA A 930 90.38 61.62 -48.62
N THR A 931 91.37 60.79 -48.95
CA THR A 931 91.41 59.37 -48.58
C THR A 931 92.78 59.02 -48.00
N GLY A 932 92.84 57.99 -47.18
CA GLY A 932 94.09 57.47 -46.64
C GLY A 932 94.06 55.95 -46.53
N LYS A 933 95.22 55.32 -46.65
CA LYS A 933 95.38 53.88 -46.49
C LYS A 933 96.05 53.58 -45.16
N THR A 934 95.52 52.64 -44.38
CA THR A 934 96.13 52.26 -43.11
C THR A 934 97.46 51.54 -43.34
N ASN A 935 98.52 52.00 -42.67
CA ASN A 935 99.88 51.47 -42.84
C ASN A 935 100.21 50.33 -41.86
N ALA A 936 99.43 50.20 -40.78
CA ALA A 936 99.47 49.09 -39.83
C ALA A 936 98.06 48.81 -39.28
N ALA A 937 97.86 47.61 -38.72
CA ALA A 937 96.64 47.30 -37.99
C ALA A 937 96.56 48.19 -36.74
N THR A 938 95.40 48.78 -36.50
CA THR A 938 95.19 49.76 -35.42
C THR A 938 93.75 49.69 -34.88
N SER A 939 93.43 50.58 -33.96
CA SER A 939 92.14 50.65 -33.29
C SER A 939 91.36 51.90 -33.69
N VAL A 940 90.06 51.73 -33.93
CA VAL A 940 89.10 52.82 -34.11
C VAL A 940 88.61 53.27 -32.74
N ARG A 941 88.60 54.59 -32.52
CA ARG A 941 88.16 55.24 -31.27
C ARG A 941 86.95 56.14 -31.54
N ASP A 942 86.08 56.32 -30.56
CA ASP A 942 84.89 57.17 -30.71
C ASP A 942 85.16 58.67 -30.47
N ALA A 943 86.32 58.99 -29.90
CA ALA A 943 86.86 60.33 -29.77
C ALA A 943 88.37 60.34 -30.13
N ALA A 944 88.90 61.53 -30.44
CA ALA A 944 90.32 61.73 -30.74
C ALA A 944 91.17 61.71 -29.46
N ASN A 945 91.25 60.54 -28.82
CA ASN A 945 91.99 60.29 -27.59
C ASN A 945 92.39 58.80 -27.57
N PRO A 946 93.66 58.44 -27.29
CA PRO A 946 94.09 57.03 -27.20
C PRO A 946 93.30 56.17 -26.22
N ASN A 947 92.77 56.80 -25.15
CA ASN A 947 92.00 56.16 -24.09
C ASN A 947 90.48 56.22 -24.31
N ALA A 948 90.03 56.76 -25.44
CA ALA A 948 88.62 56.78 -25.79
C ALA A 948 88.08 55.36 -26.06
N PHE A 949 86.75 55.22 -26.12
CA PHE A 949 86.10 53.94 -26.26
C PHE A 949 86.59 53.21 -27.52
N LEU A 950 86.98 51.94 -27.33
CA LEU A 950 87.45 51.10 -28.42
C LEU A 950 86.26 50.66 -29.27
N VAL A 951 86.05 51.32 -30.41
CA VAL A 951 84.97 50.97 -31.34
C VAL A 951 85.25 49.62 -32.01
N GLY A 952 86.49 49.37 -32.40
CA GLY A 952 86.89 48.07 -32.95
C GLY A 952 88.19 48.14 -33.74
N PRO A 953 88.66 47.02 -34.29
CA PRO A 953 89.95 46.95 -34.99
C PRO A 953 89.82 47.39 -36.45
N LEU A 954 90.77 48.20 -36.90
CA LEU A 954 90.97 48.60 -38.30
C LEU A 954 92.19 47.88 -38.85
N ALA A 955 91.98 47.03 -39.87
CA ALA A 955 93.05 46.23 -40.46
C ALA A 955 94.08 47.10 -41.20
N LYS A 956 95.28 46.56 -41.41
CA LYS A 956 96.29 47.13 -42.30
C LYS A 956 95.77 47.14 -43.74
N ASP A 957 96.25 48.10 -44.53
CA ASP A 957 95.99 48.24 -45.97
C ASP A 957 94.54 48.55 -46.35
N VAL A 958 93.73 49.03 -45.40
CA VAL A 958 92.35 49.47 -45.62
C VAL A 958 92.34 50.93 -46.06
N THR A 959 91.72 51.20 -47.21
CA THR A 959 91.45 52.57 -47.66
C THR A 959 90.23 53.13 -46.92
N ILE A 960 90.40 54.27 -46.27
CA ILE A 960 89.34 55.00 -45.56
C ILE A 960 89.12 56.38 -46.20
N THR A 961 87.87 56.83 -46.19
CA THR A 961 87.50 58.19 -46.60
C THR A 961 87.50 59.09 -45.38
N ILE A 962 88.33 60.14 -45.42
CA ILE A 962 88.51 61.06 -44.29
C ILE A 962 87.42 62.13 -44.38
N THR A 963 86.60 62.20 -43.34
CA THR A 963 85.47 63.14 -43.22
C THR A 963 85.77 64.32 -42.30
N GLY A 964 86.92 64.30 -41.62
CA GLY A 964 87.38 65.40 -40.78
C GLY A 964 88.75 65.12 -40.19
N THR A 965 89.43 66.17 -39.75
CA THR A 965 90.73 66.08 -39.06
C THR A 965 90.66 66.89 -37.78
N VAL A 966 91.12 66.32 -36.66
CA VAL A 966 91.12 66.98 -35.35
C VAL A 966 92.44 66.71 -34.62
N THR A 967 92.85 67.62 -33.75
CA THR A 967 93.96 67.39 -32.81
C THR A 967 93.41 66.73 -31.56
N GLY A 968 93.95 65.57 -31.21
CA GLY A 968 93.51 64.80 -30.05
C GLY A 968 94.07 65.36 -28.74
N THR A 969 93.55 64.86 -27.61
CA THR A 969 94.02 65.24 -26.27
C THR A 969 95.46 64.81 -25.98
N ASP A 970 96.02 63.94 -26.82
CA ASP A 970 97.40 63.47 -26.81
C ASP A 970 98.34 64.33 -27.68
N GLY A 971 97.85 65.45 -28.22
CA GLY A 971 98.58 66.34 -29.11
C GLY A 971 98.78 65.80 -30.53
N ALA A 972 98.36 64.56 -30.82
CA ALA A 972 98.48 63.97 -32.15
C ALA A 972 97.32 64.37 -33.07
N LYS A 973 97.54 64.32 -34.38
CA LYS A 973 96.47 64.47 -35.36
C LYS A 973 95.66 63.16 -35.47
N TRP A 974 94.34 63.26 -35.54
CA TRP A 974 93.40 62.15 -35.72
C TRP A 974 92.50 62.41 -36.93
N TYR A 975 92.20 61.35 -37.69
CA TYR A 975 91.28 61.40 -38.83
C TYR A 975 89.93 60.84 -38.44
N LYS A 976 88.88 61.62 -38.63
CA LYS A 976 87.49 61.19 -38.56
C LYS A 976 87.14 60.50 -39.89
N PHE A 977 86.47 59.35 -39.84
CA PHE A 977 86.08 58.62 -41.04
C PHE A 977 84.77 57.85 -40.82
N ASN A 978 84.14 57.40 -41.92
CA ASN A 978 82.99 56.51 -41.84
C ASN A 978 83.46 55.06 -41.69
N TYR A 979 83.16 54.44 -40.54
CA TYR A 979 83.59 53.08 -40.28
C TYR A 979 82.58 52.06 -40.85
N THR A 980 82.98 51.28 -41.85
CA THR A 980 82.08 50.41 -42.62
C THR A 980 81.88 49.02 -42.02
N ARG A 981 82.66 48.63 -41.01
CA ARG A 981 82.54 47.32 -40.34
C ARG A 981 81.12 47.09 -39.82
N ALA A 982 80.57 45.90 -40.05
CA ALA A 982 79.19 45.57 -39.68
C ALA A 982 78.97 45.49 -38.16
N TRP A 983 79.95 44.97 -37.43
CA TRP A 983 79.89 44.77 -35.98
C TRP A 983 81.04 45.51 -35.28
N VAL A 984 80.67 46.33 -34.30
CA VAL A 984 81.59 47.11 -33.46
C VAL A 984 81.36 46.76 -31.98
N ASN A 985 82.31 47.09 -31.11
CA ASN A 985 82.12 46.90 -29.67
C ASN A 985 80.98 47.79 -29.17
N ALA A 986 80.20 47.29 -28.21
CA ALA A 986 79.10 48.03 -27.59
C ALA A 986 79.59 48.88 -26.40
N TYR A 987 78.97 50.05 -26.21
CA TYR A 987 79.22 50.84 -25.00
C TYR A 987 78.70 50.09 -23.77
N GLN A 988 79.40 50.23 -22.65
CA GLN A 988 79.00 49.64 -21.37
C GLN A 988 77.56 50.02 -20.97
N LYS A 989 77.12 51.26 -21.23
CA LYS A 989 75.75 51.71 -20.96
C LYS A 989 74.70 50.95 -21.77
N ASP A 990 75.02 50.59 -23.01
CA ASP A 990 74.11 49.86 -23.89
C ASP A 990 74.04 48.39 -23.46
N VAL A 991 75.18 47.81 -23.10
CA VAL A 991 75.25 46.46 -22.51
C VAL A 991 74.43 46.40 -21.21
N GLN A 992 74.60 47.37 -20.32
CA GLN A 992 73.83 47.48 -19.08
C GLN A 992 72.33 47.58 -19.33
N PHE A 993 71.92 48.34 -20.36
CA PHE A 993 70.51 48.49 -20.72
C PHE A 993 69.87 47.13 -21.06
N TYR A 994 70.51 46.32 -21.91
CA TYR A 994 69.99 45.02 -22.30
C TYR A 994 70.16 43.94 -21.23
N MET A 995 71.13 44.10 -20.31
CA MET A 995 71.28 43.22 -19.17
C MET A 995 70.25 43.48 -18.07
N ASN A 996 69.72 44.68 -17.90
CA ASN A 996 68.81 44.99 -16.80
C ASN A 996 67.37 44.53 -17.11
N PRO A 997 66.83 43.51 -16.41
CA PRO A 997 65.49 42.98 -16.70
C PRO A 997 64.36 43.97 -16.44
N ASN A 998 64.60 44.98 -15.59
CA ASN A 998 63.63 46.03 -15.27
C ASN A 998 63.40 47.02 -16.41
N ASN A 999 64.22 47.00 -17.46
CA ASN A 999 64.05 47.87 -18.63
C ASN A 999 63.00 47.36 -19.64
N PHE A 1000 62.37 46.20 -19.37
CA PHE A 1000 61.44 45.55 -20.30
C PHE A 1000 60.06 45.40 -19.66
N THR A 1001 59.02 45.91 -20.32
CA THR A 1001 57.63 45.92 -19.81
C THR A 1001 56.92 44.58 -20.04
N LYS A 1002 56.20 44.06 -19.02
CA LYS A 1002 55.35 42.87 -19.16
C LYS A 1002 54.35 43.04 -20.32
N GLY A 1003 54.16 41.99 -21.11
CA GLY A 1003 53.28 42.01 -22.30
C GLY A 1003 53.90 42.61 -23.57
N SER A 1004 55.07 43.26 -23.48
CA SER A 1004 55.81 43.71 -24.68
C SER A 1004 56.42 42.53 -25.44
N LYS A 1005 56.68 42.70 -26.74
CA LYS A 1005 57.37 41.69 -27.55
C LYS A 1005 58.76 41.38 -27.00
N GLU A 1006 59.49 42.37 -26.47
CA GLU A 1006 60.82 42.21 -25.88
C GLU A 1006 60.79 41.35 -24.61
N TYR A 1007 59.65 41.31 -23.90
CA TYR A 1007 59.49 40.55 -22.66
C TYR A 1007 59.59 39.03 -22.86
N LEU A 1008 59.29 38.53 -24.06
CA LEU A 1008 59.47 37.12 -24.43
C LEU A 1008 60.92 36.64 -24.34
N GLN A 1009 61.90 37.54 -24.17
CA GLN A 1009 63.28 37.13 -23.89
C GLN A 1009 63.40 36.34 -22.57
N PHE A 1010 62.43 36.51 -21.66
CA PHE A 1010 62.31 35.80 -20.39
C PHE A 1010 61.44 34.55 -20.46
N LEU A 1011 60.90 34.21 -21.65
CA LEU A 1011 60.10 33.01 -21.83
C LEU A 1011 60.96 31.77 -21.55
N VAL A 1012 60.46 30.90 -20.68
CA VAL A 1012 61.05 29.61 -20.33
C VAL A 1012 60.87 28.65 -21.50
N LEU A 1013 61.95 28.49 -22.25
CA LEU A 1013 62.05 27.61 -23.40
C LEU A 1013 62.04 26.13 -23.01
N SER A 1014 62.32 25.78 -21.74
CA SER A 1014 62.22 24.38 -21.27
C SER A 1014 60.79 23.88 -21.11
N LYS A 1015 59.79 24.76 -21.22
CA LYS A 1015 58.36 24.45 -21.07
C LYS A 1015 57.61 24.64 -22.38
N ALA A 1016 56.76 23.67 -22.68
CA ALA A 1016 55.88 23.73 -23.84
C ALA A 1016 54.83 24.85 -23.69
N ALA A 1017 54.40 25.41 -24.82
CA ALA A 1017 53.33 26.40 -24.86
C ALA A 1017 51.94 25.74 -24.86
N GLY A 1018 51.83 24.44 -25.12
CA GLY A 1018 50.57 23.71 -25.12
C GLY A 1018 49.69 24.08 -26.33
N ILE A 1019 50.31 24.25 -27.50
CA ILE A 1019 49.62 24.71 -28.71
C ILE A 1019 48.46 23.80 -29.14
N ASN A 1020 47.41 24.39 -29.70
CA ASN A 1020 46.43 23.65 -30.49
C ASN A 1020 46.99 23.41 -31.90
N VAL A 1021 47.32 22.16 -32.22
CA VAL A 1021 47.92 21.77 -33.52
C VAL A 1021 47.06 22.19 -34.72
N ALA A 1022 45.73 22.07 -34.62
CA ALA A 1022 44.83 22.45 -35.70
C ALA A 1022 44.79 23.97 -35.91
N GLU A 1023 44.82 24.74 -34.82
CA GLU A 1023 44.90 26.20 -34.88
C GLU A 1023 46.24 26.67 -35.48
N VAL A 1024 47.36 26.09 -35.04
CA VAL A 1024 48.69 26.40 -35.58
C VAL A 1024 48.78 26.09 -37.07
N ASN A 1025 48.25 24.95 -37.51
CA ASN A 1025 48.26 24.57 -38.92
C ASN A 1025 47.39 25.51 -39.78
N SER A 1026 46.28 26.01 -39.26
CA SER A 1026 45.36 26.88 -40.00
C SER A 1026 45.74 28.37 -39.97
N LYS A 1027 46.45 28.84 -38.93
CA LYS A 1027 46.76 30.27 -38.74
C LYS A 1027 48.25 30.62 -38.87
N VAL A 1028 49.16 29.73 -38.46
CA VAL A 1028 50.60 30.02 -38.36
C VAL A 1028 51.38 29.39 -39.51
N LEU A 1029 51.20 28.07 -39.71
CA LEU A 1029 51.95 27.30 -40.71
C LEU A 1029 51.24 27.22 -42.06
N VAL A 1030 50.09 27.87 -42.21
CA VAL A 1030 49.39 27.98 -43.50
C VAL A 1030 50.29 28.71 -44.51
N ASN A 1031 50.44 28.12 -45.70
CA ASN A 1031 51.26 28.66 -46.80
C ASN A 1031 52.74 28.88 -46.44
N LYS A 1032 53.33 28.05 -45.57
CA LYS A 1032 54.75 28.12 -45.15
C LYS A 1032 55.62 27.06 -45.81
N GLY A 1033 55.42 26.84 -47.11
CA GLY A 1033 56.17 25.86 -47.90
C GLY A 1033 56.10 24.47 -47.28
N ILE A 1034 57.25 23.79 -47.16
CA ILE A 1034 57.34 22.44 -46.60
C ILE A 1034 56.98 22.34 -45.10
N LEU A 1035 56.88 23.48 -44.39
CA LEU A 1035 56.42 23.53 -43.00
C LEU A 1035 54.90 23.53 -42.88
N THR A 1036 54.17 23.62 -43.99
CA THR A 1036 52.69 23.58 -43.98
C THR A 1036 52.21 22.26 -43.38
N GLY A 1037 51.32 22.33 -42.39
CA GLY A 1037 50.76 21.15 -41.71
C GLY A 1037 51.67 20.52 -40.64
N GLN A 1038 52.89 21.03 -40.44
CA GLN A 1038 53.89 20.42 -39.53
C GLN A 1038 53.69 20.76 -38.04
N GLY A 1039 52.53 21.31 -37.63
CA GLY A 1039 52.27 21.69 -36.23
C GLY A 1039 52.45 20.54 -35.23
N ALA A 1040 52.08 19.31 -35.63
CA ALA A 1040 52.27 18.11 -34.81
C ALA A 1040 53.77 17.78 -34.59
N SER A 1041 54.61 18.00 -35.60
CA SER A 1041 56.06 17.78 -35.53
C SER A 1041 56.71 18.73 -34.52
N PHE A 1042 56.28 20.00 -34.48
CA PHE A 1042 56.75 20.97 -33.49
C PHE A 1042 56.27 20.64 -32.06
N ALA A 1043 55.01 20.22 -31.90
CA ALA A 1043 54.49 19.77 -30.60
C ALA A 1043 55.25 18.52 -30.09
N THR A 1044 55.57 17.60 -30.99
CA THR A 1044 56.37 16.39 -30.69
C THR A 1044 57.79 16.77 -30.30
N ALA A 1045 58.44 17.65 -31.05
CA ALA A 1045 59.77 18.17 -30.74
C ALA A 1045 59.82 18.82 -29.35
N ALA A 1046 58.82 19.63 -29.01
CA ALA A 1046 58.72 20.29 -27.72
C ALA A 1046 58.53 19.31 -26.57
N THR A 1047 57.68 18.31 -26.75
CA THR A 1047 57.44 17.29 -25.73
C THR A 1047 58.67 16.41 -25.50
N THR A 1048 59.35 16.04 -26.60
CA THR A 1048 60.51 15.12 -26.61
C THR A 1048 61.75 15.77 -26.02
N TYR A 1049 62.13 16.96 -26.51
CA TYR A 1049 63.38 17.61 -26.13
C TYR A 1049 63.22 18.75 -25.14
N LYS A 1050 61.99 18.98 -24.65
CA LYS A 1050 61.67 20.06 -23.71
C LYS A 1050 62.14 21.41 -24.24
N VAL A 1051 61.79 21.71 -25.49
CA VAL A 1051 62.07 23.02 -26.11
C VAL A 1051 60.78 23.61 -26.65
N ASN A 1052 60.45 24.83 -26.22
CA ASN A 1052 59.19 25.49 -26.53
C ASN A 1052 58.91 25.53 -28.06
N GLU A 1053 57.76 24.99 -28.45
CA GLU A 1053 57.35 24.82 -29.84
C GLU A 1053 57.20 26.16 -30.59
N ILE A 1054 56.87 27.26 -29.91
CA ILE A 1054 56.74 28.58 -30.53
C ILE A 1054 58.12 29.13 -30.88
N TYR A 1055 59.10 28.94 -29.99
CA TYR A 1055 60.51 29.23 -30.27
C TYR A 1055 61.04 28.39 -31.44
N LEU A 1056 60.75 27.08 -31.45
CA LEU A 1056 61.16 26.19 -32.53
C LEU A 1056 60.55 26.58 -33.88
N MET A 1057 59.26 26.92 -33.92
CA MET A 1057 58.60 27.41 -35.14
C MET A 1057 59.17 28.74 -35.60
N SER A 1058 59.40 29.67 -34.68
CA SER A 1058 59.97 30.99 -34.97
C SER A 1058 61.33 30.87 -35.66
N HIS A 1059 62.22 30.04 -35.14
CA HIS A 1059 63.53 29.78 -35.74
C HIS A 1059 63.43 29.01 -37.05
N ALA A 1060 62.61 27.95 -37.12
CA ALA A 1060 62.47 27.20 -38.37
C ALA A 1060 61.95 28.09 -39.51
N LEU A 1061 60.98 28.97 -39.25
CA LEU A 1061 60.46 29.92 -40.24
C LEU A 1061 61.52 30.93 -40.68
N LEU A 1062 62.35 31.42 -39.76
CA LEU A 1062 63.42 32.36 -40.06
C LEU A 1062 64.52 31.71 -40.91
N GLU A 1063 65.07 30.59 -40.45
CA GLU A 1063 66.22 29.92 -41.07
C GLU A 1063 65.90 29.36 -42.46
N THR A 1064 64.65 28.92 -42.67
CA THR A 1064 64.23 28.32 -43.94
C THR A 1064 63.60 29.31 -44.91
N GLY A 1065 63.45 30.59 -44.54
CA GLY A 1065 62.71 31.56 -45.34
C GLY A 1065 61.26 31.13 -45.55
N ASN A 1066 60.52 30.86 -44.47
CA ASN A 1066 59.15 30.31 -44.49
C ASN A 1066 59.04 28.96 -45.24
N GLY A 1067 60.00 28.05 -45.04
CA GLY A 1067 59.99 26.70 -45.62
C GLY A 1067 60.40 26.62 -47.09
N SER A 1068 61.01 27.67 -47.66
CA SER A 1068 61.34 27.76 -49.09
C SER A 1068 62.81 27.48 -49.42
N SER A 1069 63.71 27.47 -48.42
CA SER A 1069 65.14 27.23 -48.63
C SER A 1069 65.41 25.84 -49.23
N GLN A 1070 66.50 25.71 -49.99
CA GLN A 1070 66.89 24.43 -50.59
C GLN A 1070 67.21 23.37 -49.54
N LEU A 1071 67.85 23.75 -48.43
CA LEU A 1071 68.11 22.84 -47.29
C LEU A 1071 66.82 22.32 -46.63
N ALA A 1072 65.76 23.14 -46.59
CA ALA A 1072 64.46 22.76 -46.06
C ALA A 1072 63.66 21.87 -47.03
N ASN A 1073 63.80 22.07 -48.35
CA ASN A 1073 63.05 21.30 -49.36
C ASN A 1073 63.70 19.95 -49.71
N GLY A 1074 64.89 19.69 -49.19
CA GLY A 1074 65.59 18.42 -49.32
C GLY A 1074 66.78 18.49 -50.27
N VAL A 1075 67.91 17.90 -49.86
CA VAL A 1075 69.12 17.78 -50.67
C VAL A 1075 69.49 16.31 -50.78
N LEU A 1076 69.68 15.81 -52.00
CA LEU A 1076 70.19 14.45 -52.22
C LEU A 1076 71.69 14.43 -51.90
N VAL A 1077 72.06 13.69 -50.84
CA VAL A 1077 73.44 13.51 -50.42
C VAL A 1077 73.90 12.12 -50.81
N SER A 1078 74.93 12.04 -51.65
CA SER A 1078 75.59 10.79 -52.08
C SER A 1078 77.07 10.72 -51.68
N ASN A 1079 77.59 11.78 -51.04
CA ASN A 1079 78.95 11.86 -50.53
C ASN A 1079 78.97 12.68 -49.23
N VAL A 1080 79.72 12.25 -48.22
CA VAL A 1080 79.90 12.93 -46.93
C VAL A 1080 81.39 12.95 -46.60
N ASP A 1081 81.95 14.12 -46.25
CA ASP A 1081 83.38 14.32 -45.97
C ASP A 1081 84.31 13.77 -47.09
N GLY A 1082 83.88 13.81 -48.35
CA GLY A 1082 84.64 13.29 -49.49
C GLY A 1082 84.46 11.78 -49.76
N LYS A 1083 83.72 11.04 -48.93
CA LYS A 1083 83.48 9.59 -49.09
C LYS A 1083 82.09 9.30 -49.66
N PRO A 1084 81.93 8.39 -50.63
CA PRO A 1084 80.63 7.94 -51.10
C PRO A 1084 79.79 7.35 -49.96
N VAL A 1085 78.50 7.70 -49.92
CA VAL A 1085 77.51 7.14 -48.98
C VAL A 1085 76.25 6.73 -49.76
N THR A 1086 75.38 5.91 -49.15
CA THR A 1086 74.10 5.54 -49.76
C THR A 1086 73.29 6.81 -50.05
N PRO A 1087 72.91 7.11 -51.31
CA PRO A 1087 72.20 8.34 -51.65
C PRO A 1087 70.90 8.49 -50.86
N LYS A 1088 70.74 9.64 -50.19
CA LYS A 1088 69.54 9.93 -49.39
C LYS A 1088 69.17 11.40 -49.46
N THR A 1089 67.89 11.70 -49.67
CA THR A 1089 67.39 13.06 -49.53
C THR A 1089 67.26 13.41 -48.06
N VAL A 1090 67.88 14.51 -47.65
CA VAL A 1090 67.92 14.94 -46.25
C VAL A 1090 67.49 16.39 -46.11
N TYR A 1091 66.94 16.73 -44.95
CA TYR A 1091 66.26 17.98 -44.67
C TYR A 1091 66.92 18.68 -43.48
N ASN A 1092 67.03 20.00 -43.54
CA ASN A 1092 67.58 20.79 -42.45
C ASN A 1092 66.75 22.06 -42.24
N MET A 1093 66.01 22.12 -41.12
CA MET A 1093 65.04 23.18 -40.83
C MET A 1093 65.62 24.33 -40.00
N TYR A 1094 66.88 24.24 -39.59
CA TYR A 1094 67.51 25.22 -38.69
C TYR A 1094 68.91 25.66 -39.16
N GLY A 1095 69.31 25.29 -40.39
CA GLY A 1095 70.63 25.62 -40.93
C GLY A 1095 71.81 24.99 -40.18
N ILE A 1096 71.59 23.96 -39.36
CA ILE A 1096 72.64 23.40 -38.48
C ILE A 1096 73.74 22.75 -39.33
N GLY A 1097 75.00 23.12 -39.09
CA GLY A 1097 76.15 22.62 -39.84
C GLY A 1097 76.38 23.32 -41.19
N ALA A 1098 75.57 24.31 -41.56
CA ALA A 1098 75.86 25.17 -42.70
C ALA A 1098 77.05 26.08 -42.39
N VAL A 1099 78.10 26.04 -43.22
CA VAL A 1099 79.30 26.88 -43.09
C VAL A 1099 79.33 27.94 -44.18
N ASP A 1100 79.80 29.15 -43.87
CA ASP A 1100 79.74 30.33 -44.77
C ASP A 1100 80.34 30.07 -46.17
N SER A 1101 81.37 29.25 -46.27
CA SER A 1101 82.04 28.94 -47.54
C SER A 1101 81.25 27.98 -48.44
N ASN A 1102 80.38 27.13 -47.88
CA ASN A 1102 79.52 26.20 -48.62
C ASN A 1102 78.33 25.72 -47.75
N PRO A 1103 77.30 26.56 -47.58
CA PRO A 1103 76.24 26.30 -46.60
C PRO A 1103 75.37 25.10 -46.98
N LEU A 1104 75.12 24.91 -48.29
CA LEU A 1104 74.32 23.79 -48.79
C LEU A 1104 74.99 22.44 -48.53
N LYS A 1105 76.29 22.32 -48.82
CA LYS A 1105 77.05 21.09 -48.59
C LYS A 1105 77.17 20.79 -47.08
N GLY A 1106 77.63 21.77 -46.29
CA GLY A 1106 77.81 21.57 -44.85
C GLY A 1106 76.50 21.18 -44.14
N GLY A 1107 75.42 21.90 -44.43
CA GLY A 1107 74.11 21.65 -43.81
C GLY A 1107 73.46 20.33 -44.22
N SER A 1108 73.64 19.89 -45.47
CA SER A 1108 73.09 18.62 -45.96
C SER A 1108 73.91 17.42 -45.49
N GLU A 1109 75.24 17.49 -45.48
CA GLU A 1109 76.09 16.43 -44.91
C GLU A 1109 75.85 16.26 -43.41
N TYR A 1110 75.64 17.36 -42.67
CA TYR A 1110 75.24 17.29 -41.26
C TYR A 1110 73.90 16.58 -41.09
N ALA A 1111 72.87 16.99 -41.84
CA ALA A 1111 71.55 16.35 -41.81
C ALA A 1111 71.59 14.86 -42.14
N TYR A 1112 72.47 14.45 -43.08
CA TYR A 1112 72.72 13.04 -43.38
C TYR A 1112 73.29 12.28 -42.19
N LYS A 1113 74.32 12.82 -41.53
CA LYS A 1113 74.92 12.21 -40.33
C LYS A 1113 73.91 12.07 -39.18
N GLN A 1114 72.95 12.99 -39.08
CA GLN A 1114 71.89 12.95 -38.06
C GLN A 1114 70.66 12.12 -38.48
N GLY A 1115 70.61 11.61 -39.72
CA GLY A 1115 69.50 10.80 -40.21
C GLY A 1115 68.20 11.57 -40.46
N TRP A 1116 68.28 12.87 -40.77
CA TRP A 1116 67.11 13.73 -41.01
C TRP A 1116 66.57 13.56 -42.43
N ASP A 1117 65.98 12.41 -42.70
CA ASP A 1117 65.44 12.01 -44.01
C ASP A 1117 63.95 12.33 -44.21
N THR A 1118 63.33 13.04 -43.27
CA THR A 1118 62.00 13.64 -43.42
C THR A 1118 61.96 15.04 -42.80
N PRO A 1119 61.04 15.92 -43.24
CA PRO A 1119 60.81 17.22 -42.60
C PRO A 1119 60.54 17.12 -41.09
N GLU A 1120 59.73 16.15 -40.66
CA GLU A 1120 59.44 15.89 -39.25
C GLU A 1120 60.71 15.56 -38.45
N LYS A 1121 61.55 14.64 -38.94
CA LYS A 1121 62.81 14.28 -38.27
C LYS A 1121 63.79 15.45 -38.21
N ALA A 1122 63.82 16.30 -39.22
CA ALA A 1122 64.63 17.52 -39.22
C ALA A 1122 64.12 18.56 -38.19
N ILE A 1123 62.81 18.70 -38.01
CA ILE A 1123 62.20 19.55 -36.97
C ILE A 1123 62.55 19.02 -35.58
N ILE A 1124 62.29 17.73 -35.33
CA ILE A 1124 62.53 17.08 -34.05
C ILE A 1124 64.04 17.05 -33.72
N GLY A 1125 64.88 16.71 -34.67
CA GLY A 1125 66.33 16.67 -34.50
C GLY A 1125 66.98 18.05 -34.31
N GLY A 1126 66.46 19.09 -34.94
CA GLY A 1126 66.90 20.46 -34.67
C GLY A 1126 66.59 20.94 -33.25
N ALA A 1127 65.45 20.53 -32.70
CA ALA A 1127 65.13 20.80 -31.29
C ALA A 1127 66.10 20.11 -30.31
N GLN A 1128 66.57 18.90 -30.63
CA GLN A 1128 67.60 18.20 -29.85
C GLN A 1128 68.89 19.01 -29.75
N PHE A 1129 69.31 19.66 -30.84
CA PHE A 1129 70.51 20.48 -30.87
C PHE A 1129 70.41 21.66 -29.91
N VAL A 1130 69.29 22.40 -29.90
CA VAL A 1130 69.07 23.51 -28.97
C VAL A 1130 68.99 23.01 -27.53
N ALA A 1131 68.31 21.88 -27.31
CA ALA A 1131 68.18 21.28 -25.98
C ALA A 1131 69.54 20.96 -25.36
N GLN A 1132 70.35 20.16 -26.06
CA GLN A 1132 71.65 19.68 -25.57
C GLN A 1132 72.66 20.81 -25.35
N ASN A 1133 72.66 21.82 -26.22
CA ASN A 1133 73.65 22.87 -26.15
C ASN A 1133 73.31 23.94 -25.13
N TYR A 1134 72.03 24.25 -24.87
CA TYR A 1134 71.63 25.38 -24.02
C TYR A 1134 70.60 25.03 -22.95
N VAL A 1135 69.41 24.52 -23.34
CA VAL A 1135 68.28 24.33 -22.41
C VAL A 1135 68.66 23.37 -21.28
N SER A 1136 69.27 22.22 -21.61
CA SER A 1136 69.72 21.22 -20.63
C SER A 1136 70.89 21.70 -19.76
N LYS A 1137 71.55 22.82 -20.11
CA LYS A 1137 72.62 23.45 -19.30
C LYS A 1137 72.11 24.59 -18.42
N GLY A 1138 70.79 24.76 -18.31
CA GLY A 1138 70.16 25.80 -17.49
C GLY A 1138 70.07 27.17 -18.17
N GLN A 1139 70.37 27.28 -19.47
CA GLN A 1139 70.15 28.48 -20.27
C GLN A 1139 68.86 28.37 -21.08
N ASP A 1140 67.74 28.21 -20.38
CA ASP A 1140 66.43 27.95 -20.95
C ASP A 1140 65.57 29.20 -21.16
N THR A 1141 66.19 30.37 -21.32
CA THR A 1141 65.54 31.57 -21.85
C THR A 1141 66.50 32.25 -22.84
N LEU A 1142 65.97 33.01 -23.81
CA LEU A 1142 66.80 33.80 -24.72
C LEU A 1142 67.73 34.74 -23.96
N TYR A 1143 67.25 35.31 -22.85
CA TYR A 1143 68.06 36.11 -21.94
C TYR A 1143 69.23 35.30 -21.37
N LYS A 1144 68.99 34.10 -20.83
CA LYS A 1144 70.05 33.25 -20.25
C LYS A 1144 71.04 32.77 -21.31
N MET A 1145 70.59 32.48 -22.54
CA MET A 1145 71.46 32.12 -23.66
C MET A 1145 72.40 33.26 -24.05
N ARG A 1146 71.95 34.51 -23.99
CA ARG A 1146 72.79 35.68 -24.27
C ARG A 1146 73.69 36.09 -23.11
N TRP A 1147 73.13 36.19 -21.91
CA TRP A 1147 73.77 36.87 -20.78
C TRP A 1147 74.32 35.92 -19.72
N ASN A 1148 73.86 34.67 -19.69
CA ASN A 1148 74.21 33.65 -18.70
C ASN A 1148 74.33 34.22 -17.27
N PRO A 1149 73.23 34.68 -16.65
CA PRO A 1149 73.28 35.32 -15.34
C PRO A 1149 73.84 34.42 -14.21
N ALA A 1150 73.82 33.09 -14.39
CA ALA A 1150 74.48 32.14 -13.50
C ALA A 1150 76.02 32.20 -13.57
N ASN A 1151 76.57 32.46 -14.76
CA ASN A 1151 78.00 32.66 -14.99
C ASN A 1151 78.24 33.74 -16.07
N PRO A 1152 78.12 35.04 -15.72
CA PRO A 1152 78.14 36.11 -16.71
C PRO A 1152 79.44 36.13 -17.51
N GLY A 1153 79.35 36.34 -18.83
CA GLY A 1153 80.51 36.31 -19.74
C GLY A 1153 80.82 34.94 -20.36
N VAL A 1154 80.21 33.85 -19.87
CA VAL A 1154 80.56 32.47 -20.28
C VAL A 1154 79.45 31.80 -21.08
N HIS A 1155 79.82 31.01 -22.11
CA HIS A 1155 78.90 30.18 -22.90
C HIS A 1155 77.70 30.96 -23.47
N GLN A 1156 78.03 31.99 -24.26
CA GLN A 1156 77.05 32.90 -24.86
C GLN A 1156 76.69 32.46 -26.27
N TYR A 1157 75.41 32.51 -26.60
CA TYR A 1157 74.94 32.22 -27.94
C TYR A 1157 75.43 33.24 -28.97
N ALA A 1158 75.52 34.52 -28.59
CA ALA A 1158 75.88 35.61 -29.49
C ALA A 1158 76.64 36.72 -28.77
N THR A 1159 77.46 37.46 -29.53
CA THR A 1159 78.14 38.68 -29.05
C THR A 1159 77.24 39.91 -29.15
N ASP A 1160 76.24 39.91 -30.02
CA ASP A 1160 75.31 41.03 -30.21
C ASP A 1160 74.46 41.31 -28.95
N ILE A 1161 74.54 42.53 -28.42
CA ILE A 1161 73.76 42.96 -27.25
C ILE A 1161 72.24 42.87 -27.47
N LYS A 1162 71.77 42.95 -28.71
CA LYS A 1162 70.33 42.92 -29.04
C LYS A 1162 69.79 41.52 -29.31
N TRP A 1163 70.66 40.52 -29.44
CA TRP A 1163 70.32 39.20 -29.96
C TRP A 1163 69.05 38.62 -29.32
N ALA A 1164 69.00 38.60 -27.98
CA ALA A 1164 67.88 38.02 -27.23
C ALA A 1164 66.55 38.71 -27.57
N THR A 1165 66.52 40.04 -27.59
CA THR A 1165 65.31 40.82 -27.92
C THR A 1165 64.96 40.77 -29.40
N SER A 1166 65.94 40.63 -30.30
CA SER A 1166 65.69 40.53 -31.73
C SER A 1166 64.97 39.23 -32.10
N GLN A 1167 65.22 38.13 -31.38
CA GLN A 1167 64.56 36.84 -31.64
C GLN A 1167 63.07 36.85 -31.27
N THR A 1168 62.63 37.72 -30.35
CA THR A 1168 61.27 37.64 -29.81
C THR A 1168 60.18 38.12 -30.75
N THR A 1169 60.51 38.90 -31.78
CA THR A 1169 59.50 39.51 -32.67
C THR A 1169 58.70 38.44 -33.41
N SER A 1170 59.38 37.43 -33.95
CA SER A 1170 58.70 36.33 -34.65
C SER A 1170 57.88 35.48 -33.69
N MET A 1171 58.38 35.20 -32.48
CA MET A 1171 57.64 34.50 -31.44
C MET A 1171 56.37 35.26 -31.03
N TYR A 1172 56.45 36.57 -30.84
CA TYR A 1172 55.31 37.44 -30.52
C TYR A 1172 54.22 37.37 -31.59
N ASN A 1173 54.62 37.45 -32.86
CA ASN A 1173 53.69 37.36 -33.99
C ASN A 1173 52.98 36.00 -34.02
N ILE A 1174 53.67 34.90 -33.73
CA ILE A 1174 53.04 33.57 -33.65
C ILE A 1174 52.03 33.54 -32.50
N TYR A 1175 52.41 33.98 -31.29
CA TYR A 1175 51.50 34.01 -30.14
C TYR A 1175 50.25 34.88 -30.41
N SER A 1176 50.39 36.00 -31.12
CA SER A 1176 49.27 36.90 -31.44
C SER A 1176 48.19 36.29 -32.35
N LEU A 1177 48.49 35.16 -33.02
CA LEU A 1177 47.55 34.45 -33.88
C LEU A 1177 46.77 33.34 -33.15
N LEU A 1178 47.18 32.97 -31.95
CA LEU A 1178 46.66 31.83 -31.20
C LEU A 1178 45.67 32.27 -30.11
N THR A 1179 44.67 31.45 -29.85
CA THR A 1179 43.60 31.72 -28.87
C THR A 1179 43.80 31.00 -27.54
N SER A 1180 44.70 30.01 -27.49
CA SER A 1180 45.03 29.21 -26.31
C SER A 1180 46.51 28.84 -26.26
N TYR A 1181 47.19 29.17 -25.15
CA TYR A 1181 48.57 28.78 -24.87
C TYR A 1181 49.00 29.12 -23.44
N ILE A 1182 50.09 28.53 -22.99
CA ILE A 1182 50.75 28.82 -21.71
C ILE A 1182 52.09 29.52 -22.00
N GLN A 1183 52.33 30.66 -21.33
CA GLN A 1183 53.63 31.33 -21.29
C GLN A 1183 54.16 31.31 -19.86
N ASN A 1184 55.31 30.67 -19.68
CA ASN A 1184 56.02 30.68 -18.42
C ASN A 1184 57.20 31.65 -18.54
N PHE A 1185 57.23 32.69 -17.73
CA PHE A 1185 58.30 33.68 -17.69
C PHE A 1185 59.16 33.48 -16.45
N GLU A 1186 60.48 33.47 -16.64
CA GLU A 1186 61.45 33.51 -15.55
C GLU A 1186 62.33 34.76 -15.70
N VAL A 1187 62.11 35.71 -14.81
CA VAL A 1187 62.77 37.02 -14.83
C VAL A 1187 63.99 36.97 -13.90
N PRO A 1188 65.21 37.19 -14.41
CA PRO A 1188 66.41 37.27 -13.58
C PRO A 1188 66.33 38.40 -12.57
N LYS A 1189 66.81 38.17 -11.34
CA LYS A 1189 66.98 39.17 -10.31
C LYS A 1189 68.44 39.15 -9.83
N TYR A 1190 69.19 40.18 -10.19
CA TYR A 1190 70.51 40.44 -9.63
C TYR A 1190 70.38 40.92 -8.18
N GLN A 1191 71.42 40.70 -7.36
CA GLN A 1191 71.48 41.12 -5.95
C GLN A 1191 71.34 42.63 -5.77
#